data_AF-A0A2E8AAA1-F1
#
_entry.id   AF-A0A2E8AAA1-F1
#
_cell.length_a   1.000
_cell.length_b   1.000
_cell.length_c   1.000
_cell.angle_alpha   90.00
_cell.angle_beta   90.00
_cell.angle_gamma   90.00
#
_symmetry.space_group_name_H-M   'P 1'
#
loop_
_entity.id
_entity.type
_entity.pdbx_description
1 polymer ?
#
loop_
_entity_poly.entity_id
_entity_poly.type
_entity_poly.pdbx_seq_one_letter_code
_entity_poly.pdbx_strand_id
1 'polypeptide(L)'
;MNGEVKVRPFLWTWPLLLAQSIGAFNDNVVKAFLPAMIMFNFGKDMMDQLNYVILILFYSPFVLFAPFAGWISDRFSKKKVVSVTLFSQFIGMVVLGASFQAESLLLSLVGFFLLSTQSAFFSPAKKGILKEIVGYANLGKAVGCMEMMTMFGILGGTFVGAIAYAHLEKDFSGWESAFFLTLGVSFLALFSWLIFLPTVETKAEKAKSFERKILFNHFEDLKFLLRNPKLRWSAFGDAWFWSLAGFLWLVLVELAGETVSGETGVSSIYGIWSLMLGIGIMTGSLFSAYLNRGRIEVGLSAIGGLGMPISILGMYFSSPLSLSFDWCCIAVGFFGALFFVPLNAQLQNNAENKKRGRVLASSNLFTQSSGIIISLLYGFLSNLMEMNAKQTMLVILVPSSLIGVFYLRFLFEDFFRAITHVFLRVFYRIRLEGMENFPEKGGVLIVSNHLSYADPIFIGAAFPRKVRYLAHSSLSGFGAMRFLFRVTKTLTISSEKSFESLRQSIKSLRKGTPLCVFAEGEISRLGLVLPFMRGVEILGKQAKVPILPVHLDGVWGSVFSMERGVFFRKFPLRFPYPVTVRVGSQIQKGSASVEFIRQEVLELGRQSFAERMKFGKFAKKALKHRVSKNMKSLFVLPSGEKIKGQDLIKIVLGESMNLPSKFGQFFQSFTSLMEMEEREAEIIYANWVRVREMNLWDRNVFFVSREGIGPWMEQWIPWLPLLGGKSIRIMDKGVLVAKSPRFLDQRRIPEIKVTGVATKQNGLVCLNGPNPKCDPKDKEIINQSGMKEGTFGRLLVGFSYLKNQDMFILKGVYTEEELKMVSLIDSDGFLAAH
;
A
#
# COMPACT_ATOMS: atom_id res chain seq x y z
N MET A 1 -36.27 -19.59 -7.66
CA MET A 1 -35.48 -20.58 -6.92
C MET A 1 -34.00 -20.25 -7.08
N ASN A 2 -33.42 -19.63 -6.05
CA ASN A 2 -32.01 -19.25 -6.01
C ASN A 2 -31.18 -20.51 -5.77
N GLY A 3 -30.58 -21.08 -6.83
CA GLY A 3 -29.61 -22.16 -6.69
C GLY A 3 -28.34 -21.61 -6.04
N GLU A 4 -28.17 -21.86 -4.74
CA GLU A 4 -26.91 -21.61 -4.06
C GLU A 4 -25.82 -22.43 -4.75
N VAL A 5 -24.90 -21.73 -5.42
CA VAL A 5 -23.68 -22.34 -5.97
C VAL A 5 -22.89 -22.87 -4.78
N LYS A 6 -22.88 -24.20 -4.58
CA LYS A 6 -22.06 -24.85 -3.54
C LYS A 6 -20.60 -24.44 -3.76
N VAL A 7 -20.11 -23.56 -2.90
CA VAL A 7 -18.73 -23.07 -2.93
C VAL A 7 -17.81 -24.24 -2.57
N ARG A 8 -16.98 -24.69 -3.52
CA ARG A 8 -16.04 -25.79 -3.30
C ARG A 8 -14.69 -25.25 -2.78
N PRO A 9 -13.89 -26.08 -2.09
CA PRO A 9 -12.53 -25.72 -1.70
C PRO A 9 -11.69 -25.29 -2.91
N PHE A 10 -10.78 -24.34 -2.69
CA PHE A 10 -9.90 -23.80 -3.75
C PHE A 10 -9.09 -24.88 -4.48
N LEU A 11 -8.77 -25.99 -3.81
CA LEU A 11 -8.04 -27.13 -4.37
C LEU A 11 -8.69 -27.69 -5.65
N TRP A 12 -10.02 -27.60 -5.78
CA TRP A 12 -10.76 -28.09 -6.95
C TRP A 12 -10.51 -27.27 -8.22
N THR A 13 -9.80 -26.15 -8.13
CA THR A 13 -9.41 -25.35 -9.30
C THR A 13 -8.12 -25.85 -9.97
N TRP A 14 -7.27 -26.61 -9.27
CA TRP A 14 -5.96 -27.01 -9.77
C TRP A 14 -5.96 -27.77 -11.10
N PRO A 15 -6.85 -28.74 -11.35
CA PRO A 15 -6.94 -29.41 -12.64
C PRO A 15 -7.10 -28.43 -13.82
N LEU A 16 -8.00 -27.46 -13.66
CA LEU A 16 -8.21 -26.40 -14.66
C LEU A 16 -6.99 -25.48 -14.76
N LEU A 17 -6.43 -25.03 -13.63
CA LEU A 17 -5.31 -24.10 -13.58
C LEU A 17 -4.04 -24.68 -14.24
N LEU A 18 -3.76 -25.96 -14.01
CA LEU A 18 -2.64 -26.68 -14.64
C LEU A 18 -2.90 -26.89 -16.13
N ALA A 19 -4.08 -27.40 -16.50
CA ALA A 19 -4.43 -27.66 -17.89
C ALA A 19 -4.33 -26.39 -18.76
N GLN A 20 -4.85 -25.25 -18.28
CA GLN A 20 -4.71 -24.00 -19.02
C GLN A 20 -3.26 -23.49 -19.10
N SER A 21 -2.42 -23.78 -18.10
CA SER A 21 -1.03 -23.34 -18.07
C SER A 21 -0.22 -24.10 -19.11
N ILE A 22 -0.46 -25.41 -19.21
CA ILE A 22 0.11 -26.27 -20.25
C ILE A 22 -0.42 -25.83 -21.62
N GLY A 23 -1.71 -25.53 -21.73
CA GLY A 23 -2.29 -25.03 -22.99
C GLY A 23 -1.63 -23.74 -23.46
N ALA A 24 -1.48 -22.76 -22.57
CA ALA A 24 -0.78 -21.51 -22.87
C ALA A 24 0.70 -21.73 -23.19
N PHE A 25 1.37 -22.66 -22.50
CA PHE A 25 2.75 -23.05 -22.79
C PHE A 25 2.89 -23.59 -24.21
N ASN A 26 2.05 -24.56 -24.58
CA ASN A 26 2.06 -25.20 -25.88
C ASN A 26 1.87 -24.22 -27.04
N ASP A 27 0.88 -23.32 -26.94
CA ASP A 27 0.65 -22.28 -27.96
C ASP A 27 1.87 -21.38 -28.14
N ASN A 28 2.54 -21.04 -27.04
CA ASN A 28 3.70 -20.15 -27.07
C ASN A 28 4.99 -20.86 -27.48
N VAL A 29 5.11 -22.18 -27.30
CA VAL A 29 6.22 -22.97 -27.90
C VAL A 29 6.15 -22.90 -29.42
N VAL A 30 4.98 -23.17 -30.01
CA VAL A 30 4.81 -23.10 -31.47
C VAL A 30 5.04 -21.70 -31.98
N LYS A 31 4.44 -20.69 -31.33
CA LYS A 31 4.65 -19.29 -31.69
C LYS A 31 6.12 -18.88 -31.62
N ALA A 32 6.88 -19.44 -30.67
CA ALA A 32 8.29 -19.20 -30.50
C ALA A 32 9.13 -19.73 -31.68
N PHE A 33 9.03 -21.02 -31.98
CA PHE A 33 9.95 -21.61 -32.97
C PHE A 33 9.54 -21.36 -34.42
N LEU A 34 8.27 -21.04 -34.70
CA LEU A 34 7.77 -20.91 -36.07
C LEU A 34 8.50 -19.84 -36.91
N PRO A 35 8.79 -18.62 -36.42
CA PRO A 35 9.62 -17.66 -37.14
C PRO A 35 11.05 -18.17 -37.38
N ALA A 36 11.65 -18.85 -36.38
CA ALA A 36 13.00 -19.40 -36.52
C ALA A 36 13.07 -20.51 -37.57
N MET A 37 12.02 -21.34 -37.67
CA MET A 37 11.87 -22.33 -38.74
C MET A 37 11.76 -21.68 -40.11
N ILE A 38 10.95 -20.61 -40.24
CA ILE A 38 10.85 -19.88 -41.51
C ILE A 38 12.22 -19.31 -41.90
N MET A 39 12.95 -18.73 -40.95
CA MET A 39 14.29 -18.19 -41.21
C MET A 39 15.28 -19.28 -41.63
N PHE A 40 15.28 -20.44 -40.95
CA PHE A 40 16.17 -21.55 -41.27
C PHE A 40 15.92 -22.08 -42.69
N ASN A 41 14.65 -22.22 -43.08
CA ASN A 41 14.27 -22.86 -44.34
C ASN A 41 14.20 -21.89 -45.53
N PHE A 42 13.82 -20.64 -45.30
CA PHE A 42 13.51 -19.66 -46.36
C PHE A 42 14.29 -18.35 -46.25
N GLY A 43 15.11 -18.16 -45.21
CA GLY A 43 15.90 -16.95 -44.98
C GLY A 43 15.19 -15.83 -44.22
N LYS A 44 15.96 -14.80 -43.85
CA LYS A 44 15.51 -13.67 -43.04
C LYS A 44 14.38 -12.87 -43.70
N ASP A 45 14.48 -12.59 -44.99
CA ASP A 45 13.49 -11.77 -45.71
C ASP A 45 12.08 -12.39 -45.65
N MET A 46 11.99 -13.72 -45.83
CA MET A 46 10.71 -14.43 -45.70
C MET A 46 10.19 -14.42 -44.26
N MET A 47 11.10 -14.55 -43.27
CA MET A 47 10.72 -14.46 -41.86
C MET A 47 10.13 -13.08 -41.55
N ASP A 48 10.81 -11.99 -41.93
CA ASP A 48 10.36 -10.62 -41.65
C ASP A 48 8.99 -10.33 -42.31
N GLN A 49 8.80 -10.82 -43.55
CA GLN A 49 7.52 -10.74 -44.26
C GLN A 49 6.38 -11.51 -43.58
N LEU A 50 6.66 -12.61 -42.89
CA LEU A 50 5.63 -13.47 -42.30
C LEU A 50 5.47 -13.30 -40.78
N ASN A 51 6.42 -12.69 -40.09
CA ASN A 51 6.42 -12.60 -38.63
C ASN A 51 5.17 -11.88 -38.09
N TYR A 52 4.80 -10.76 -38.71
CA TYR A 52 3.58 -10.04 -38.35
C TYR A 52 2.29 -10.80 -38.71
N VAL A 53 2.33 -11.61 -39.78
CA VAL A 53 1.22 -12.47 -40.21
C VAL A 53 0.97 -13.55 -39.15
N ILE A 54 2.02 -14.17 -38.61
CA ILE A 54 1.91 -15.14 -37.50
C ILE A 54 1.14 -14.51 -36.33
N LEU A 55 1.46 -13.26 -35.95
CA LEU A 55 0.77 -12.60 -34.84
C LEU A 55 -0.69 -12.25 -35.16
N ILE A 56 -1.00 -11.90 -36.42
CA ILE A 56 -2.39 -11.71 -36.89
C ILE A 56 -3.17 -13.03 -36.87
N LEU A 57 -2.56 -14.14 -37.30
CA LEU A 57 -3.17 -15.48 -37.23
C LEU A 57 -3.43 -15.90 -35.78
N PHE A 58 -2.58 -15.46 -34.85
CA PHE A 58 -2.79 -15.69 -33.42
C PHE A 58 -3.96 -14.88 -32.84
N TYR A 59 -4.09 -13.59 -33.19
CA TYR A 59 -5.12 -12.71 -32.62
C TYR A 59 -6.49 -12.82 -33.30
N SER A 60 -6.53 -13.01 -34.62
CA SER A 60 -7.77 -12.95 -35.41
C SER A 60 -8.86 -13.94 -34.96
N PRO A 61 -8.58 -15.19 -34.53
CA PRO A 61 -9.63 -16.08 -34.08
C PRO A 61 -10.36 -15.57 -32.83
N PHE A 62 -9.66 -14.86 -31.94
CA PHE A 62 -10.29 -14.26 -30.76
C PHE A 62 -11.19 -13.07 -31.10
N VAL A 63 -10.99 -12.41 -32.24
CA VAL A 63 -11.88 -11.33 -32.71
C VAL A 63 -13.07 -11.92 -33.47
N LEU A 64 -12.82 -12.91 -34.33
CA LEU A 64 -13.83 -13.50 -35.22
C LEU A 64 -14.77 -14.47 -34.50
N PHE A 65 -14.23 -15.35 -33.65
CA PHE A 65 -14.98 -16.48 -33.08
C PHE A 65 -15.35 -16.33 -31.61
N ALA A 66 -14.81 -15.33 -30.89
CA ALA A 66 -15.15 -15.14 -29.46
C ALA A 66 -16.65 -15.06 -29.15
N PRO A 67 -17.50 -14.39 -29.95
CA PRO A 67 -18.95 -14.34 -29.68
C PRO A 67 -19.59 -15.72 -29.81
N PHE A 68 -19.19 -16.47 -30.82
CA PHE A 68 -19.67 -17.82 -31.07
C PHE A 68 -19.18 -18.79 -29.99
N ALA A 69 -17.91 -18.71 -29.61
CA ALA A 69 -17.32 -19.43 -28.48
C ALA A 69 -18.04 -19.14 -27.17
N GLY A 70 -18.36 -17.88 -26.89
CA GLY A 70 -19.13 -17.47 -25.72
C GLY A 70 -20.52 -18.11 -25.71
N TRP A 71 -21.23 -18.09 -26.84
CA TRP A 71 -22.53 -18.73 -26.96
C TRP A 71 -22.47 -20.26 -26.79
N ILE A 72 -21.47 -20.96 -27.37
CA ILE A 72 -21.28 -22.40 -27.15
C ILE A 72 -21.04 -22.67 -25.67
N SER A 73 -20.19 -21.85 -25.05
CA SER A 73 -19.90 -21.94 -23.64
C SER A 73 -21.17 -21.82 -22.81
N ASP A 74 -22.10 -20.93 -23.16
CA ASP A 74 -23.35 -20.73 -22.41
C ASP A 74 -24.40 -21.82 -22.70
N ARG A 75 -24.41 -22.39 -23.91
CA ARG A 75 -25.38 -23.43 -24.32
C ARG A 75 -25.04 -24.83 -23.80
N PHE A 76 -23.76 -25.16 -23.72
CA PHE A 76 -23.30 -26.47 -23.29
C PHE A 76 -22.66 -26.42 -21.92
N SER A 77 -22.53 -27.58 -21.27
CA SER A 77 -21.79 -27.69 -20.01
C SER A 77 -20.37 -27.15 -20.18
N LYS A 78 -19.96 -26.18 -19.34
CA LYS A 78 -18.62 -25.57 -19.38
C LYS A 78 -17.51 -26.63 -19.31
N LYS A 79 -17.66 -27.68 -18.48
CA LYS A 79 -16.73 -28.83 -18.44
C LYS A 79 -16.59 -29.48 -19.81
N LYS A 80 -17.71 -29.76 -20.49
CA LYS A 80 -17.68 -30.40 -21.81
C LYS A 80 -17.01 -29.50 -22.84
N VAL A 81 -17.32 -28.21 -22.86
CA VAL A 81 -16.69 -27.25 -23.78
C VAL A 81 -15.19 -27.18 -23.55
N VAL A 82 -14.76 -27.02 -22.29
CA VAL A 82 -13.33 -26.98 -21.93
C VAL A 82 -12.63 -28.29 -22.32
N SER A 83 -13.21 -29.45 -21.99
CA SER A 83 -12.64 -30.77 -22.33
C SER A 83 -12.48 -30.96 -23.83
N VAL A 84 -13.52 -30.65 -24.62
CA VAL A 84 -13.46 -30.73 -26.08
C VAL A 84 -12.39 -29.79 -26.63
N THR A 85 -12.34 -28.54 -26.16
CA THR A 85 -11.30 -27.60 -26.63
C THR A 85 -9.88 -28.05 -26.27
N LEU A 86 -9.65 -28.63 -25.09
CA LEU A 86 -8.33 -29.16 -24.74
C LEU A 86 -7.94 -30.35 -25.62
N PHE A 87 -8.89 -31.25 -25.92
CA PHE A 87 -8.65 -32.35 -26.85
C PHE A 87 -8.44 -31.86 -28.28
N SER A 88 -9.18 -30.84 -28.72
CA SER A 88 -8.95 -30.17 -30.02
C SER A 88 -7.56 -29.54 -30.11
N GLN A 89 -6.95 -29.12 -28.99
CA GLN A 89 -5.57 -28.62 -28.99
C GLN A 89 -4.59 -29.74 -29.37
N PHE A 90 -4.76 -30.95 -28.81
CA PHE A 90 -3.97 -32.12 -29.18
C PHE A 90 -4.12 -32.45 -30.67
N ILE A 91 -5.35 -32.49 -31.19
CA ILE A 91 -5.60 -32.71 -32.62
C ILE A 91 -4.91 -31.62 -33.46
N GLY A 92 -5.04 -30.35 -33.05
CA GLY A 92 -4.39 -29.23 -33.73
C GLY A 92 -2.87 -29.38 -33.78
N MET A 93 -2.24 -29.86 -32.71
CA MET A 93 -0.81 -30.14 -32.69
C MET A 93 -0.42 -31.31 -33.59
N VAL A 94 -1.24 -32.36 -33.68
CA VAL A 94 -1.00 -33.48 -34.61
C VAL A 94 -1.07 -33.00 -36.07
N VAL A 95 -2.08 -32.20 -36.41
CA VAL A 95 -2.21 -31.59 -37.75
C VAL A 95 -1.01 -30.71 -38.06
N LEU A 96 -0.56 -29.92 -37.08
CA LEU A 96 0.60 -29.06 -37.23
C LEU A 96 1.89 -29.90 -37.41
N GLY A 97 2.08 -30.97 -36.64
CA GLY A 97 3.19 -31.90 -36.82
C GLY A 97 3.20 -32.53 -38.22
N ALA A 98 2.04 -32.98 -38.71
CA ALA A 98 1.90 -33.50 -40.07
C ALA A 98 2.26 -32.44 -41.14
N SER A 99 1.97 -31.16 -40.89
CA SER A 99 2.35 -30.08 -41.81
C SER A 99 3.87 -29.87 -41.91
N PHE A 100 4.60 -30.06 -40.80
CA PHE A 100 6.06 -29.98 -40.79
C PHE A 100 6.70 -31.18 -41.47
N GLN A 101 6.14 -32.37 -41.26
CA GLN A 101 6.58 -33.58 -41.97
C GLN A 101 6.30 -33.50 -43.48
N ALA A 102 5.23 -32.81 -43.89
CA ALA A 102 4.92 -32.52 -45.28
C ALA A 102 5.70 -31.32 -45.86
N GLU A 103 6.59 -30.70 -45.06
CA GLU A 103 7.42 -29.55 -45.42
C GLU A 103 6.63 -28.38 -46.05
N SER A 104 5.38 -28.19 -45.61
CA SER A 104 4.46 -27.22 -46.21
C SER A 104 4.22 -26.03 -45.30
N LEU A 105 4.81 -24.88 -45.68
CA LEU A 105 4.65 -23.62 -44.95
C LEU A 105 3.19 -23.15 -44.89
N LEU A 106 2.42 -23.32 -45.97
CA LEU A 106 1.01 -22.95 -45.96
C LEU A 106 0.22 -23.81 -44.97
N LEU A 107 0.44 -25.12 -44.96
CA LEU A 107 -0.24 -26.03 -44.02
C LEU A 107 0.16 -25.75 -42.57
N SER A 108 1.41 -25.34 -42.31
CA SER A 108 1.83 -24.97 -40.95
C SER A 108 1.19 -23.68 -40.46
N LEU A 109 1.07 -22.66 -41.32
CA LEU A 109 0.33 -21.43 -41.00
C LEU A 109 -1.17 -21.68 -40.77
N VAL A 110 -1.79 -22.54 -41.59
CA VAL A 110 -3.19 -22.97 -41.40
C VAL A 110 -3.34 -23.77 -40.10
N GLY A 111 -2.42 -24.69 -39.81
CA GLY A 111 -2.38 -25.45 -38.56
C GLY A 111 -2.27 -24.53 -37.34
N PHE A 112 -1.42 -23.50 -37.41
CA PHE A 112 -1.27 -22.51 -36.35
C PHE A 112 -2.52 -21.65 -36.15
N PHE A 113 -3.23 -21.30 -37.23
CA PHE A 113 -4.52 -20.63 -37.16
C PHE A 113 -5.60 -21.51 -36.52
N LEU A 114 -5.63 -22.81 -36.83
CA LEU A 114 -6.54 -23.77 -36.20
C LEU A 114 -6.26 -23.92 -34.70
N LEU A 115 -4.99 -23.98 -34.31
CA LEU A 115 -4.57 -23.97 -32.90
C LEU A 115 -5.05 -22.69 -32.19
N SER A 116 -4.81 -21.53 -32.78
CA SER A 116 -5.26 -20.24 -32.24
C SER A 116 -6.80 -20.14 -32.15
N THR A 117 -7.50 -20.76 -33.10
CA THR A 117 -8.96 -20.89 -33.07
C THR A 117 -9.42 -21.73 -31.89
N GLN A 118 -8.78 -22.86 -31.62
CA GLN A 118 -9.09 -23.65 -30.43
C GLN A 118 -8.96 -22.81 -29.14
N SER A 119 -7.89 -22.03 -28.99
CA SER A 119 -7.67 -21.18 -27.83
C SER A 119 -8.72 -20.07 -27.68
N ALA A 120 -9.25 -19.54 -28.79
CA ALA A 120 -10.39 -18.62 -28.77
C ALA A 120 -11.66 -19.25 -28.19
N PHE A 121 -11.91 -20.55 -28.46
CA PHE A 121 -13.06 -21.27 -27.90
C PHE A 121 -12.86 -21.67 -26.43
N PHE A 122 -11.62 -21.96 -26.03
CA PHE A 122 -11.26 -22.30 -24.65
C PHE A 122 -11.43 -21.12 -23.68
N SER A 123 -11.11 -19.89 -24.13
CA SER A 123 -11.04 -18.68 -23.28
C SER A 123 -12.34 -18.30 -22.52
N PRO A 124 -13.53 -18.20 -23.15
CA PRO A 124 -14.76 -17.91 -22.42
C PRO A 124 -15.18 -19.06 -21.49
N ALA A 125 -14.92 -20.31 -21.89
CA ALA A 125 -15.30 -21.49 -21.13
C ALA A 125 -14.51 -21.66 -19.84
N LYS A 126 -13.18 -21.43 -19.87
CA LYS A 126 -12.32 -21.52 -18.69
C LYS A 126 -12.69 -20.49 -17.61
N LYS A 127 -13.06 -19.26 -18.02
CA LYS A 127 -13.50 -18.22 -17.07
C LYS A 127 -14.88 -18.52 -16.49
N GLY A 128 -15.77 -19.11 -17.28
CA GLY A 128 -17.09 -19.57 -16.84
C GLY A 128 -17.03 -20.69 -15.80
N ILE A 129 -16.30 -21.77 -16.10
CA ILE A 129 -16.19 -22.91 -15.17
C ILE A 129 -15.52 -22.53 -13.85
N LEU A 130 -14.51 -21.64 -13.88
CA LEU A 130 -13.83 -21.19 -12.66
C LEU A 130 -14.81 -20.52 -11.70
N LYS A 131 -15.71 -19.70 -12.22
CA LYS A 131 -16.77 -19.03 -11.46
C LYS A 131 -17.74 -20.02 -10.82
N GLU A 132 -18.07 -21.11 -11.50
CA GLU A 132 -18.94 -22.16 -10.95
C GLU A 132 -18.24 -22.98 -9.84
N ILE A 133 -16.92 -23.17 -9.91
CA ILE A 133 -16.16 -23.92 -8.89
C ILE A 133 -16.03 -23.11 -7.59
N VAL A 134 -15.60 -21.85 -7.67
CA VAL A 134 -15.23 -21.06 -6.47
C VAL A 134 -16.31 -20.10 -5.98
N GLY A 135 -17.36 -19.87 -6.77
CA GLY A 135 -18.39 -18.87 -6.49
C GLY A 135 -17.91 -17.42 -6.60
N TYR A 136 -18.84 -16.47 -6.51
CA TYR A 136 -18.54 -15.04 -6.70
C TYR A 136 -17.58 -14.47 -5.65
N ALA A 137 -17.63 -14.96 -4.41
CA ALA A 137 -16.82 -14.45 -3.31
C ALA A 137 -15.32 -14.69 -3.51
N ASN A 138 -14.94 -15.87 -4.02
CA ASN A 138 -13.55 -16.26 -4.22
C ASN A 138 -13.05 -16.09 -5.68
N LEU A 139 -13.92 -15.59 -6.57
CA LEU A 139 -13.61 -15.44 -7.99
C LEU A 139 -12.36 -14.59 -8.23
N GLY A 140 -12.18 -13.50 -7.49
CA GLY A 140 -11.01 -12.63 -7.65
C GLY A 140 -9.68 -13.34 -7.36
N LYS A 141 -9.62 -14.14 -6.29
CA LYS A 141 -8.42 -14.94 -5.94
C LYS A 141 -8.14 -16.00 -7.00
N ALA A 142 -9.19 -16.68 -7.46
CA ALA A 142 -9.08 -17.73 -8.47
C ALA A 142 -8.64 -17.17 -9.84
N VAL A 143 -9.22 -16.05 -10.27
CA VAL A 143 -8.81 -15.34 -11.48
C VAL A 143 -7.37 -14.88 -11.36
N GLY A 144 -6.97 -14.29 -10.23
CA GLY A 144 -5.57 -13.88 -10.01
C GLY A 144 -4.58 -15.03 -10.13
N CYS A 145 -4.89 -16.20 -9.57
CA CYS A 145 -4.06 -17.41 -9.70
C CYS A 145 -4.04 -17.94 -11.15
N MET A 146 -5.20 -17.92 -11.83
CA MET A 146 -5.33 -18.27 -13.24
C MET A 146 -4.47 -17.40 -14.15
N GLU A 147 -4.47 -16.08 -13.96
CA GLU A 147 -3.66 -15.15 -14.75
C GLU A 147 -2.17 -15.34 -14.48
N MET A 148 -1.76 -15.53 -13.22
CA MET A 148 -0.37 -15.81 -12.85
C MET A 148 0.16 -17.09 -13.53
N MET A 149 -0.63 -18.17 -13.51
CA MET A 149 -0.23 -19.42 -14.17
C MET A 149 -0.23 -19.30 -15.69
N THR A 150 -1.14 -18.51 -16.27
CA THR A 150 -1.13 -18.22 -17.70
C THR A 150 0.15 -17.48 -18.10
N MET A 151 0.59 -16.49 -17.32
CA MET A 151 1.86 -15.79 -17.59
C MET A 151 3.06 -16.74 -17.53
N PHE A 152 3.08 -17.65 -16.56
CA PHE A 152 4.12 -18.69 -16.47
C PHE A 152 4.13 -19.59 -17.72
N GLY A 153 2.96 -20.02 -18.19
CA GLY A 153 2.82 -20.77 -19.43
C GLY A 153 3.34 -20.01 -20.64
N ILE A 154 2.92 -18.76 -20.85
CA ILE A 154 3.33 -17.93 -21.99
C ILE A 154 4.85 -17.75 -22.05
N LEU A 155 5.45 -17.30 -20.94
CA LEU A 155 6.88 -16.99 -20.88
C LEU A 155 7.74 -18.25 -20.91
N GLY A 156 7.33 -19.28 -20.16
CA GLY A 156 8.00 -20.57 -20.15
C GLY A 156 7.95 -21.25 -21.51
N GLY A 157 6.80 -21.22 -22.19
CA GLY A 157 6.62 -21.79 -23.53
C GLY A 157 7.46 -21.07 -24.57
N THR A 158 7.50 -19.74 -24.50
CA THR A 158 8.35 -18.93 -25.39
C THR A 158 9.83 -19.30 -25.20
N PHE A 159 10.32 -19.28 -23.97
CA PHE A 159 11.73 -19.60 -23.67
C PHE A 159 12.10 -21.04 -24.04
N VAL A 160 11.32 -22.02 -23.61
CA VAL A 160 11.60 -23.45 -23.88
C VAL A 160 11.48 -23.75 -25.36
N GLY A 161 10.45 -23.23 -26.04
CA GLY A 161 10.28 -23.43 -27.49
C GLY A 161 11.45 -22.86 -28.28
N ALA A 162 11.90 -21.66 -27.93
CA ALA A 162 13.05 -21.01 -28.53
C ALA A 162 14.35 -21.82 -28.36
N ILE A 163 14.68 -22.18 -27.12
CA ILE A 163 15.93 -22.87 -26.79
C ILE A 163 15.94 -24.32 -27.28
N ALA A 164 14.80 -25.02 -27.17
CA ALA A 164 14.69 -26.39 -27.65
C ALA A 164 14.85 -26.45 -29.17
N TYR A 165 14.24 -25.52 -29.91
CA TYR A 165 14.44 -25.42 -31.35
C TYR A 165 15.90 -25.10 -31.70
N ALA A 166 16.53 -24.15 -30.99
CA ALA A 166 17.95 -23.81 -31.17
C ALA A 166 18.90 -25.00 -30.93
N HIS A 167 18.50 -25.95 -30.10
CA HIS A 167 19.28 -27.16 -29.85
C HIS A 167 19.07 -28.18 -30.95
N LEU A 168 17.82 -28.40 -31.37
CA LEU A 168 17.46 -29.37 -32.41
C LEU A 168 17.98 -28.96 -33.80
N GLU A 169 17.98 -27.66 -34.12
CA GLU A 169 18.44 -27.16 -35.44
C GLU A 169 19.94 -27.38 -35.69
N LYS A 170 20.70 -27.82 -34.68
CA LYS A 170 22.12 -28.21 -34.81
C LYS A 170 22.28 -29.60 -35.43
N ASP A 171 21.37 -30.49 -35.10
CA ASP A 171 21.44 -31.92 -35.44
C ASP A 171 20.41 -32.32 -36.51
N PHE A 172 19.36 -31.51 -36.73
CA PHE A 172 18.24 -31.79 -37.62
C PHE A 172 17.91 -30.60 -38.52
N SER A 173 17.20 -30.85 -39.62
CA SER A 173 16.65 -29.77 -40.45
C SER A 173 15.63 -28.91 -39.68
N GLY A 174 15.33 -27.70 -40.16
CA GLY A 174 14.34 -26.83 -39.51
C GLY A 174 12.94 -27.47 -39.43
N TRP A 175 12.53 -28.21 -40.47
CA TRP A 175 11.27 -28.95 -40.50
C TRP A 175 11.23 -30.09 -39.48
N GLU A 176 12.29 -30.90 -39.41
CA GLU A 176 12.40 -32.00 -38.45
C GLU A 176 12.47 -31.48 -37.00
N SER A 177 13.20 -30.39 -36.77
CA SER A 177 13.28 -29.70 -35.48
C SER A 177 11.90 -29.23 -35.02
N ALA A 178 11.16 -28.58 -35.92
CA ALA A 178 9.78 -28.16 -35.68
C ALA A 178 8.84 -29.35 -35.42
N PHE A 179 9.00 -30.45 -36.16
CA PHE A 179 8.23 -31.68 -36.00
C PHE A 179 8.46 -32.32 -34.63
N PHE A 180 9.71 -32.57 -34.22
CA PHE A 180 10.03 -33.19 -32.93
C PHE A 180 9.56 -32.35 -31.76
N LEU A 181 9.72 -31.02 -31.84
CA LEU A 181 9.24 -30.12 -30.81
C LEU A 181 7.71 -30.12 -30.72
N THR A 182 7.02 -30.14 -31.86
CA THR A 182 5.55 -30.23 -31.95
C THR A 182 5.03 -31.56 -31.42
N LEU A 183 5.75 -32.66 -31.68
CA LEU A 183 5.45 -33.98 -31.13
C LEU A 183 5.53 -33.96 -29.60
N GLY A 184 6.58 -33.33 -29.04
CA GLY A 184 6.74 -33.14 -27.59
C GLY A 184 5.57 -32.38 -26.97
N VAL A 185 5.18 -31.23 -27.53
CA VAL A 185 4.03 -30.46 -27.01
C VAL A 185 2.68 -31.12 -27.28
N SER A 186 2.58 -32.02 -28.26
CA SER A 186 1.38 -32.84 -28.47
C SER A 186 1.14 -33.78 -27.28
N PHE A 187 2.19 -34.43 -26.75
CA PHE A 187 2.09 -35.22 -25.52
C PHE A 187 1.67 -34.37 -24.32
N LEU A 188 2.20 -33.14 -24.20
CA LEU A 188 1.77 -32.20 -23.16
C LEU A 188 0.30 -31.78 -23.33
N ALA A 189 -0.18 -31.57 -24.56
CA ALA A 189 -1.59 -31.26 -24.84
C ALA A 189 -2.51 -32.41 -24.43
N LEU A 190 -2.13 -33.66 -24.75
CA LEU A 190 -2.85 -34.85 -24.31
C LEU A 190 -2.87 -34.96 -22.78
N PHE A 191 -1.71 -34.75 -22.14
CA PHE A 191 -1.58 -34.76 -20.68
C PHE A 191 -2.43 -33.67 -20.01
N SER A 192 -2.49 -32.47 -20.59
CA SER A 192 -3.35 -31.36 -20.15
C SER A 192 -4.83 -31.75 -20.15
N TRP A 193 -5.29 -32.42 -21.22
CA TRP A 193 -6.65 -32.94 -21.29
C TRP A 193 -6.91 -34.01 -20.22
N LEU A 194 -5.98 -34.95 -20.01
CA LEU A 194 -6.09 -36.00 -18.98
C LEU A 194 -6.17 -35.42 -17.56
N ILE A 195 -5.32 -34.44 -17.23
CA ILE A 195 -5.37 -33.72 -15.94
C ILE A 195 -6.72 -33.04 -15.74
N PHE A 196 -7.37 -32.57 -16.80
CA PHE A 196 -8.63 -31.86 -16.71
C PHE A 196 -9.85 -32.79 -16.48
N LEU A 197 -9.79 -34.06 -16.87
CA LEU A 197 -10.93 -35.00 -16.78
C LEU A 197 -11.59 -35.11 -15.38
N PRO A 198 -10.83 -35.14 -14.26
CA PRO A 198 -11.37 -35.18 -12.90
C PRO A 198 -12.12 -33.90 -12.47
N THR A 199 -12.11 -32.83 -13.29
CA THR A 199 -12.81 -31.58 -12.97
C THR A 199 -14.31 -31.81 -12.82
N VAL A 200 -14.93 -31.03 -11.93
CA VAL A 200 -16.34 -31.16 -11.56
C VAL A 200 -17.27 -30.90 -12.74
N GLU A 201 -18.37 -31.65 -12.80
CA GLU A 201 -19.39 -31.42 -13.83
C GLU A 201 -20.16 -30.12 -13.57
N THR A 202 -20.32 -29.34 -14.64
CA THR A 202 -21.10 -28.11 -14.68
C THR A 202 -22.46 -28.36 -15.34
N LYS A 203 -23.52 -27.70 -14.85
CA LYS A 203 -24.84 -27.79 -15.49
C LYS A 203 -24.89 -26.84 -16.68
N ALA A 204 -25.48 -27.27 -17.79
CA ALA A 204 -25.78 -26.37 -18.89
C ALA A 204 -26.93 -25.44 -18.47
N GLU A 205 -26.74 -24.12 -18.55
CA GLU A 205 -27.86 -23.19 -18.51
C GLU A 205 -28.68 -23.36 -19.81
N LYS A 206 -30.01 -23.23 -19.75
CA LYS A 206 -30.85 -23.23 -20.96
C LYS A 206 -30.62 -21.93 -21.73
N ALA A 207 -29.50 -21.84 -22.46
CA ALA A 207 -29.22 -20.69 -23.31
C ALA A 207 -30.28 -20.57 -24.41
N LYS A 208 -30.57 -19.32 -24.81
CA LYS A 208 -31.47 -19.03 -25.94
C LYS A 208 -30.92 -19.61 -27.25
N SER A 209 -31.82 -19.80 -28.22
CA SER A 209 -31.47 -20.20 -29.59
C SER A 209 -30.40 -19.27 -30.18
N PHE A 210 -29.56 -19.80 -31.07
CA PHE A 210 -28.56 -18.99 -31.77
C PHE A 210 -29.27 -17.94 -32.62
N GLU A 211 -28.90 -16.68 -32.45
CA GLU A 211 -29.35 -15.57 -33.30
C GLU A 211 -28.13 -14.97 -34.01
N ARG A 212 -28.23 -14.68 -35.32
CA ARG A 212 -27.14 -14.08 -36.11
C ARG A 212 -26.63 -12.76 -35.51
N LYS A 213 -27.47 -12.05 -34.75
CA LYS A 213 -27.12 -10.83 -34.01
C LYS A 213 -26.02 -11.05 -32.97
N ILE A 214 -25.90 -12.24 -32.39
CA ILE A 214 -24.87 -12.59 -31.38
C ILE A 214 -23.46 -12.34 -31.92
N LEU A 215 -23.24 -12.57 -33.21
CA LEU A 215 -21.95 -12.33 -33.88
C LEU A 215 -21.55 -10.85 -33.91
N PHE A 216 -22.48 -9.91 -33.73
CA PHE A 216 -22.20 -8.47 -33.74
C PHE A 216 -22.40 -7.79 -32.39
N ASN A 217 -23.15 -8.42 -31.46
CA ASN A 217 -23.45 -7.85 -30.13
C ASN A 217 -22.18 -7.56 -29.29
N HIS A 218 -21.08 -8.29 -29.51
CA HIS A 218 -19.83 -8.02 -28.79
C HIS A 218 -19.21 -6.65 -29.11
N PHE A 219 -19.51 -6.06 -30.28
CA PHE A 219 -19.11 -4.69 -30.59
C PHE A 219 -19.95 -3.65 -29.83
N GLU A 220 -21.22 -3.94 -29.54
CA GLU A 220 -22.03 -3.11 -28.64
C GLU A 220 -21.50 -3.18 -27.21
N ASP A 221 -21.04 -4.36 -26.78
CA ASP A 221 -20.40 -4.54 -25.48
C ASP A 221 -19.08 -3.78 -25.36
N LEU A 222 -18.29 -3.77 -26.44
CA LEU A 222 -17.09 -2.94 -26.54
C LEU A 222 -17.44 -1.45 -26.46
N LYS A 223 -18.46 -1.00 -27.19
CA LYS A 223 -18.95 0.38 -27.14
C LYS A 223 -19.40 0.76 -25.73
N PHE A 224 -20.06 -0.14 -25.01
CA PHE A 224 -20.43 0.04 -23.61
C PHE A 224 -19.18 0.22 -22.72
N LEU A 225 -18.17 -0.63 -22.88
CA LEU A 225 -16.91 -0.56 -22.12
C LEU A 225 -16.18 0.76 -22.37
N LEU A 226 -16.05 1.19 -23.64
CA LEU A 226 -15.35 2.42 -24.02
C LEU A 226 -16.11 3.69 -23.61
N ARG A 227 -17.45 3.64 -23.52
CA ARG A 227 -18.27 4.76 -23.03
C ARG A 227 -18.28 4.89 -21.51
N ASN A 228 -17.97 3.83 -20.77
CA ASN A 228 -17.99 3.86 -19.31
C ASN A 228 -16.71 4.50 -18.75
N PRO A 229 -16.78 5.70 -18.13
CA PRO A 229 -15.59 6.43 -17.67
C PRO A 229 -14.81 5.70 -16.56
N LYS A 230 -15.43 4.77 -15.84
CA LYS A 230 -14.77 3.98 -14.78
C LYS A 230 -14.01 2.76 -15.31
N LEU A 231 -14.28 2.34 -16.56
CA LEU A 231 -13.73 1.12 -17.16
C LEU A 231 -12.79 1.45 -18.32
N ARG A 232 -13.14 2.42 -19.16
CA ARG A 232 -12.45 2.69 -20.44
C ARG A 232 -10.94 2.88 -20.28
N TRP A 233 -10.50 3.65 -19.28
CA TRP A 233 -9.08 3.96 -19.11
C TRP A 233 -8.28 2.79 -18.55
N SER A 234 -8.91 1.86 -17.82
CA SER A 234 -8.24 0.62 -17.46
C SER A 234 -8.15 -0.33 -18.65
N ALA A 235 -9.19 -0.38 -19.49
CA ALA A 235 -9.19 -1.20 -20.71
C ALA A 235 -8.22 -0.68 -21.79
N PHE A 236 -8.07 0.64 -21.94
CA PHE A 236 -7.02 1.21 -22.79
C PHE A 236 -5.62 0.83 -22.34
N GLY A 237 -5.38 0.76 -21.03
CA GLY A 237 -4.08 0.33 -20.51
C GLY A 237 -3.83 -1.16 -20.70
N ASP A 238 -4.86 -1.99 -20.49
CA ASP A 238 -4.82 -3.42 -20.81
C ASP A 238 -4.45 -3.65 -22.29
N ALA A 239 -5.20 -3.03 -23.21
CA ALA A 239 -4.97 -3.12 -24.65
C ALA A 239 -3.58 -2.59 -25.06
N TRP A 240 -3.14 -1.46 -24.49
CA TRP A 240 -1.82 -0.90 -24.77
C TRP A 240 -0.68 -1.82 -24.32
N PHE A 241 -0.76 -2.36 -23.10
CA PHE A 241 0.27 -3.26 -22.56
C PHE A 241 0.48 -4.47 -23.47
N TRP A 242 -0.61 -5.15 -23.83
CA TRP A 242 -0.56 -6.35 -24.66
C TRP A 242 -0.15 -6.04 -26.12
N SER A 243 -0.57 -4.89 -26.66
CA SER A 243 -0.13 -4.46 -27.99
C SER A 243 1.36 -4.13 -28.00
N LEU A 244 1.86 -3.42 -26.98
CA LEU A 244 3.28 -3.13 -26.85
C LEU A 244 4.10 -4.41 -26.67
N ALA A 245 3.62 -5.37 -25.88
CA ALA A 245 4.27 -6.67 -25.72
C ALA A 245 4.32 -7.45 -27.04
N GLY A 246 3.22 -7.46 -27.81
CA GLY A 246 3.17 -8.07 -29.14
C GLY A 246 4.11 -7.40 -30.14
N PHE A 247 4.18 -6.07 -30.13
CA PHE A 247 5.10 -5.30 -30.97
C PHE A 247 6.56 -5.55 -30.59
N LEU A 248 6.89 -5.52 -29.30
CA LEU A 248 8.24 -5.83 -28.84
C LEU A 248 8.65 -7.27 -29.16
N TRP A 249 7.71 -8.21 -29.13
CA TRP A 249 7.98 -9.57 -29.59
C TRP A 249 8.40 -9.60 -31.06
N LEU A 250 7.67 -8.90 -31.95
CA LEU A 250 8.02 -8.80 -33.38
C LEU A 250 9.42 -8.20 -33.57
N VAL A 251 9.67 -7.07 -32.91
CA VAL A 251 10.96 -6.37 -32.93
C VAL A 251 12.10 -7.24 -32.42
N LEU A 252 11.91 -7.99 -31.32
CA LEU A 252 12.98 -8.81 -30.75
C LEU A 252 13.32 -10.02 -31.62
N VAL A 253 12.33 -10.59 -32.32
CA VAL A 253 12.58 -11.65 -33.30
C VAL A 253 13.37 -11.11 -34.50
N GLU A 254 12.97 -9.96 -35.04
CA GLU A 254 13.69 -9.29 -36.14
C GLU A 254 15.11 -8.87 -35.72
N LEU A 255 15.25 -8.27 -34.53
CA LEU A 255 16.55 -7.88 -33.98
C LEU A 255 17.47 -9.09 -33.78
N ALA A 256 16.93 -10.23 -33.33
CA ALA A 256 17.70 -11.46 -33.20
C ALA A 256 18.20 -11.92 -34.58
N GLY A 257 17.35 -11.84 -35.61
CA GLY A 257 17.72 -12.10 -37.01
C GLY A 257 18.78 -11.15 -37.56
N GLU A 258 18.74 -9.86 -37.19
CA GLU A 258 19.76 -8.87 -37.57
C GLU A 258 21.11 -9.10 -36.87
N THR A 259 21.11 -9.65 -35.65
CA THR A 259 22.35 -9.89 -34.89
C THR A 259 23.12 -11.12 -35.32
N VAL A 260 22.43 -12.11 -35.89
CA VAL A 260 23.03 -13.36 -36.34
C VAL A 260 23.07 -13.30 -37.86
N SER A 261 24.19 -12.79 -38.41
CA SER A 261 24.41 -12.53 -39.83
C SER A 261 24.47 -13.80 -40.71
N GLY A 262 23.43 -14.64 -40.70
CA GLY A 262 23.32 -15.86 -41.50
C GLY A 262 23.69 -17.18 -40.80
N GLU A 263 23.93 -17.17 -39.48
CA GLU A 263 24.18 -18.38 -38.67
C GLU A 263 22.90 -18.88 -37.95
N THR A 264 22.92 -20.12 -37.48
CA THR A 264 21.90 -20.68 -36.58
C THR A 264 21.96 -19.98 -35.20
N GLY A 265 20.84 -19.90 -34.47
CA GLY A 265 20.81 -19.32 -33.13
C GLY A 265 19.95 -18.07 -32.90
N VAL A 266 19.22 -17.57 -33.91
CA VAL A 266 18.19 -16.52 -33.72
C VAL A 266 17.20 -16.89 -32.64
N SER A 267 16.78 -18.16 -32.65
CA SER A 267 15.93 -18.78 -31.65
C SER A 267 16.51 -18.66 -30.24
N SER A 268 17.80 -18.95 -30.06
CA SER A 268 18.44 -18.85 -28.74
C SER A 268 18.46 -17.43 -28.18
N ILE A 269 18.78 -16.43 -29.01
CA ILE A 269 18.92 -15.03 -28.58
C ILE A 269 17.56 -14.45 -28.19
N TYR A 270 16.55 -14.55 -29.05
CA TYR A 270 15.23 -14.02 -28.70
C TYR A 270 14.62 -14.79 -27.51
N GLY A 271 14.92 -16.10 -27.40
CA GLY A 271 14.53 -16.92 -26.25
C GLY A 271 15.05 -16.35 -24.93
N ILE A 272 16.35 -16.02 -24.87
CA ILE A 272 16.98 -15.38 -23.72
C ILE A 272 16.36 -14.01 -23.42
N TRP A 273 16.17 -13.15 -24.43
CA TRP A 273 15.55 -11.84 -24.22
C TRP A 273 14.09 -11.94 -23.73
N SER A 274 13.34 -12.93 -24.22
CA SER A 274 11.98 -13.24 -23.75
C SER A 274 11.97 -13.72 -22.30
N LEU A 275 12.97 -14.51 -21.89
CA LEU A 275 13.17 -14.88 -20.49
C LEU A 275 13.47 -13.66 -19.62
N MET A 276 14.35 -12.75 -20.08
CA MET A 276 14.68 -11.52 -19.36
C MET A 276 13.46 -10.63 -19.17
N LEU A 277 12.65 -10.42 -20.22
CA LEU A 277 11.35 -9.75 -20.13
C LEU A 277 10.43 -10.44 -19.12
N GLY A 278 10.38 -11.78 -19.16
CA GLY A 278 9.57 -12.59 -18.26
C GLY A 278 9.95 -12.45 -16.78
N ILE A 279 11.25 -12.44 -16.47
CA ILE A 279 11.78 -12.19 -15.12
C ILE A 279 11.37 -10.79 -14.65
N GLY A 280 11.45 -9.80 -15.55
CA GLY A 280 10.94 -8.45 -15.31
C GLY A 280 9.46 -8.45 -14.93
N ILE A 281 8.61 -9.06 -15.76
CA ILE A 281 7.16 -9.14 -15.52
C ILE A 281 6.85 -9.82 -14.18
N MET A 282 7.55 -10.91 -13.86
CA MET A 282 7.36 -11.66 -12.62
C MET A 282 7.73 -10.81 -11.39
N THR A 283 8.92 -10.22 -11.38
CA THR A 283 9.39 -9.38 -10.28
C THR A 283 8.55 -8.12 -10.11
N GLY A 284 8.14 -7.48 -11.21
CA GLY A 284 7.24 -6.32 -11.19
C GLY A 284 5.83 -6.66 -10.70
N SER A 285 5.31 -7.84 -11.06
CA SER A 285 4.01 -8.32 -10.59
C SER A 285 4.02 -8.62 -9.08
N LEU A 286 5.09 -9.25 -8.58
CA LEU A 286 5.29 -9.49 -7.15
C LEU A 286 5.41 -8.17 -6.37
N PHE A 287 6.16 -7.21 -6.90
CA PHE A 287 6.30 -5.88 -6.31
C PHE A 287 4.95 -5.14 -6.26
N SER A 288 4.21 -5.15 -7.36
CA SER A 288 2.86 -4.57 -7.45
C SER A 288 1.90 -5.24 -6.46
N ALA A 289 1.90 -6.57 -6.37
CA ALA A 289 1.08 -7.32 -5.42
C ALA A 289 1.43 -7.00 -3.96
N TYR A 290 2.72 -6.85 -3.64
CA TYR A 290 3.18 -6.46 -2.30
C TYR A 290 2.65 -5.09 -1.90
N LEU A 291 2.71 -4.11 -2.80
CA LEU A 291 2.22 -2.75 -2.55
C LEU A 291 0.70 -2.67 -2.53
N ASN A 292 0.02 -3.49 -3.33
CA ASN A 292 -1.45 -3.57 -3.37
C ASN A 292 -2.08 -4.30 -2.17
N ARG A 293 -1.30 -4.77 -1.19
CA ARG A 293 -1.86 -5.41 0.02
C ARG A 293 -2.76 -4.43 0.76
N GLY A 294 -4.07 -4.69 0.72
CA GLY A 294 -5.11 -3.91 1.39
C GLY A 294 -5.81 -2.85 0.52
N ARG A 295 -5.25 -2.47 -0.64
CA ARG A 295 -5.88 -1.55 -1.61
C ARG A 295 -5.22 -1.60 -2.99
N ILE A 296 -5.95 -1.24 -4.05
CA ILE A 296 -5.40 -1.17 -5.42
C ILE A 296 -4.69 0.18 -5.62
N GLU A 297 -3.36 0.16 -5.76
CA GLU A 297 -2.51 1.33 -5.99
C GLU A 297 -2.36 1.62 -7.48
N VAL A 298 -3.41 2.19 -8.09
CA VAL A 298 -3.38 2.57 -9.51
C VAL A 298 -2.27 3.54 -9.89
N GLY A 299 -1.71 4.29 -8.93
CA GLY A 299 -0.58 5.18 -9.16
C GLY A 299 0.70 4.48 -9.65
N LEU A 300 0.87 3.20 -9.35
CA LEU A 300 1.97 2.39 -9.89
C LEU A 300 1.94 2.32 -11.41
N SER A 301 0.74 2.43 -12.00
CA SER A 301 0.60 2.42 -13.45
C SER A 301 1.19 3.64 -14.13
N ALA A 302 1.19 4.81 -13.48
CA ALA A 302 1.91 5.97 -14.02
C ALA A 302 3.44 5.75 -14.00
N ILE A 303 3.97 5.08 -12.97
CA ILE A 303 5.39 4.73 -12.89
C ILE A 303 5.74 3.75 -14.01
N GLY A 304 4.96 2.69 -14.18
CA GLY A 304 5.13 1.72 -15.27
C GLY A 304 5.05 2.36 -16.65
N GLY A 305 4.07 3.23 -16.87
CA GLY A 305 3.85 3.93 -18.14
C GLY A 305 5.01 4.83 -18.56
N LEU A 306 5.73 5.43 -17.61
CA LEU A 306 6.94 6.22 -17.88
C LEU A 306 8.20 5.36 -17.96
N GLY A 307 8.29 4.31 -17.15
CA GLY A 307 9.45 3.44 -17.10
C GLY A 307 9.61 2.60 -18.37
N MET A 308 8.52 2.09 -18.95
CA MET A 308 8.58 1.32 -20.21
C MET A 308 9.29 2.06 -21.36
N PRO A 309 8.90 3.28 -21.77
CA PRO A 309 9.59 3.99 -22.84
C PRO A 309 11.05 4.32 -22.48
N ILE A 310 11.36 4.65 -21.23
CA ILE A 310 12.74 4.87 -20.79
C ILE A 310 13.59 3.60 -20.97
N SER A 311 13.05 2.43 -20.62
CA SER A 311 13.73 1.15 -20.80
C SER A 311 13.87 0.76 -22.28
N ILE A 312 12.86 1.00 -23.11
CA ILE A 312 12.94 0.80 -24.57
C ILE A 312 14.03 1.70 -25.19
N LEU A 313 14.11 2.96 -24.76
CA LEU A 313 15.18 3.88 -25.18
C LEU A 313 16.56 3.37 -24.74
N GLY A 314 16.66 2.78 -23.54
CA GLY A 314 17.87 2.10 -23.08
C GLY A 314 18.28 0.91 -23.97
N MET A 315 17.31 0.11 -24.41
CA MET A 315 17.55 -0.98 -25.38
C MET A 315 18.08 -0.46 -26.72
N TYR A 316 17.53 0.67 -27.22
CA TYR A 316 17.97 1.28 -28.47
C TYR A 316 19.46 1.65 -28.46
N PHE A 317 19.94 2.29 -27.38
CA PHE A 317 21.34 2.68 -27.23
C PHE A 317 22.28 1.52 -26.85
N SER A 318 21.73 0.42 -26.33
CA SER A 318 22.52 -0.74 -25.94
C SER A 318 22.88 -1.60 -27.15
N SER A 319 24.02 -2.30 -27.07
CA SER A 319 24.33 -3.39 -27.99
C SER A 319 23.41 -4.59 -27.68
N PRO A 320 22.77 -5.24 -28.65
CA PRO A 320 21.82 -6.33 -28.40
C PRO A 320 22.37 -7.48 -27.54
N LEU A 321 23.66 -7.80 -27.66
CA LEU A 321 24.32 -8.88 -26.91
C LEU A 321 24.97 -8.41 -25.60
N SER A 322 24.76 -7.16 -25.21
CA SER A 322 25.33 -6.60 -23.98
C SER A 322 24.44 -6.86 -22.77
N LEU A 323 25.07 -6.99 -21.59
CA LEU A 323 24.36 -7.07 -20.32
C LEU A 323 23.43 -5.86 -20.09
N SER A 324 23.79 -4.69 -20.62
CA SER A 324 22.95 -3.49 -20.56
C SER A 324 21.60 -3.68 -21.27
N PHE A 325 21.59 -4.39 -22.41
CA PHE A 325 20.37 -4.72 -23.14
C PHE A 325 19.50 -5.68 -22.34
N ASP A 326 20.09 -6.72 -21.73
CA ASP A 326 19.37 -7.67 -20.88
C ASP A 326 18.70 -6.99 -19.68
N TRP A 327 19.41 -6.09 -19.00
CA TRP A 327 18.83 -5.28 -17.92
C TRP A 327 17.70 -4.38 -18.41
N CYS A 328 17.80 -3.84 -19.63
CA CYS A 328 16.72 -3.06 -20.21
C CYS A 328 15.50 -3.95 -20.53
N CYS A 329 15.69 -5.19 -21.01
CA CYS A 329 14.62 -6.18 -21.18
C CYS A 329 13.92 -6.47 -19.84
N ILE A 330 14.68 -6.74 -18.77
CA ILE A 330 14.13 -6.92 -17.42
C ILE A 330 13.35 -5.67 -16.99
N ALA A 331 13.89 -4.48 -17.23
CA ALA A 331 13.26 -3.22 -16.85
C ALA A 331 11.94 -2.98 -17.62
N VAL A 332 11.90 -3.24 -18.93
CA VAL A 332 10.66 -3.17 -19.73
C VAL A 332 9.60 -4.11 -19.15
N GLY A 333 9.96 -5.36 -18.84
CA GLY A 333 9.04 -6.31 -18.22
C GLY A 333 8.55 -5.85 -16.85
N PHE A 334 9.46 -5.35 -16.00
CA PHE A 334 9.15 -4.85 -14.65
C PHE A 334 8.18 -3.66 -14.70
N PHE A 335 8.48 -2.64 -15.49
CA PHE A 335 7.63 -1.47 -15.64
C PHE A 335 6.32 -1.80 -16.37
N GLY A 336 6.33 -2.75 -17.30
CA GLY A 336 5.14 -3.30 -17.92
C GLY A 336 4.18 -3.92 -16.90
N ALA A 337 4.70 -4.70 -15.95
CA ALA A 337 3.89 -5.25 -14.86
C ALA A 337 3.36 -4.16 -13.91
N LEU A 338 4.15 -3.12 -13.59
CA LEU A 338 3.66 -1.98 -12.80
C LEU A 338 2.55 -1.20 -13.52
N PHE A 339 2.60 -1.14 -14.85
CA PHE A 339 1.56 -0.55 -15.68
C PHE A 339 0.29 -1.40 -15.67
N PHE A 340 0.40 -2.66 -16.05
CA PHE A 340 -0.72 -3.57 -16.31
C PHE A 340 -1.45 -4.05 -15.05
N VAL A 341 -0.72 -4.52 -14.03
CA VAL A 341 -1.33 -5.22 -12.87
C VAL A 341 -2.36 -4.36 -12.13
N PRO A 342 -2.09 -3.09 -11.76
CA PRO A 342 -3.06 -2.25 -11.08
C PRO A 342 -4.24 -1.86 -11.99
N LEU A 343 -4.01 -1.63 -13.29
CA LEU A 343 -5.08 -1.27 -14.24
C LEU A 343 -6.04 -2.45 -14.45
N ASN A 344 -5.51 -3.67 -14.60
CA ASN A 344 -6.32 -4.87 -14.72
C ASN A 344 -7.12 -5.13 -13.42
N ALA A 345 -6.49 -4.97 -12.25
CA ALA A 345 -7.18 -5.07 -10.96
C ALA A 345 -8.30 -4.02 -10.83
N GLN A 346 -8.04 -2.77 -11.23
CA GLN A 346 -9.00 -1.68 -11.24
C GLN A 346 -10.18 -1.97 -12.19
N LEU A 347 -9.92 -2.49 -13.39
CA LEU A 347 -10.95 -2.88 -14.37
C LEU A 347 -11.90 -3.92 -13.78
N GLN A 348 -11.36 -4.95 -13.14
CA GLN A 348 -12.12 -6.03 -12.52
C GLN A 348 -12.91 -5.57 -11.29
N ASN A 349 -12.31 -4.70 -10.46
CA ASN A 349 -12.94 -4.16 -9.27
C ASN A 349 -14.10 -3.20 -9.60
N ASN A 350 -13.95 -2.39 -10.65
CA ASN A 350 -14.98 -1.46 -11.10
C ASN A 350 -16.10 -2.14 -11.90
N ALA A 351 -15.86 -3.35 -12.41
CA ALA A 351 -16.87 -4.13 -13.09
C ALA A 351 -17.88 -4.70 -12.09
N GLU A 352 -19.16 -4.35 -12.25
CA GLU A 352 -20.26 -4.91 -11.46
C GLU A 352 -20.22 -6.46 -11.48
N ASN A 353 -20.43 -7.12 -10.34
CA ASN A 353 -20.33 -8.59 -10.21
C ASN A 353 -21.14 -9.35 -11.27
N LYS A 354 -22.32 -8.85 -11.66
CA LYS A 354 -23.19 -9.45 -12.68
C LYS A 354 -22.71 -9.21 -14.13
N LYS A 355 -21.96 -8.13 -14.38
CA LYS A 355 -21.47 -7.73 -15.71
C LYS A 355 -19.97 -7.99 -15.91
N ARG A 356 -19.27 -8.48 -14.89
CA ARG A 356 -17.80 -8.69 -14.92
C ARG A 356 -17.35 -9.57 -16.08
N GLY A 357 -18.06 -10.68 -16.37
CA GLY A 357 -17.74 -11.54 -17.51
C GLY A 357 -17.83 -10.81 -18.86
N ARG A 358 -18.90 -10.03 -19.05
CA ARG A 358 -19.10 -9.18 -20.23
C ARG A 358 -17.98 -8.15 -20.39
N VAL A 359 -17.64 -7.42 -19.30
CA VAL A 359 -16.55 -6.43 -19.31
C VAL A 359 -15.21 -7.07 -19.67
N LEU A 360 -14.91 -8.24 -19.12
CA LEU A 360 -13.66 -8.96 -19.42
C LEU A 360 -13.62 -9.46 -20.87
N ALA A 361 -14.74 -9.96 -21.41
CA ALA A 361 -14.83 -10.36 -22.80
C ALA A 361 -14.64 -9.16 -23.76
N SER A 362 -15.26 -8.02 -23.46
CA SER A 362 -15.08 -6.78 -24.21
C SER A 362 -13.66 -6.24 -24.13
N SER A 363 -13.01 -6.33 -22.96
CA SER A 363 -11.59 -5.94 -22.81
C SER A 363 -10.72 -6.84 -23.68
N ASN A 364 -10.94 -8.16 -23.64
CA ASN A 364 -10.19 -9.11 -24.46
C ASN A 364 -10.36 -8.82 -25.96
N LEU A 365 -11.58 -8.58 -26.42
CA LEU A 365 -11.83 -8.17 -27.81
C LEU A 365 -11.05 -6.90 -28.17
N PHE A 366 -11.07 -5.90 -27.29
CA PHE A 366 -10.36 -4.65 -27.52
C PHE A 366 -8.85 -4.86 -27.65
N THR A 367 -8.29 -5.64 -26.73
CA THR A 367 -6.88 -6.01 -26.67
C THR A 367 -6.43 -6.80 -27.91
N GLN A 368 -7.21 -7.78 -28.36
CA GLN A 368 -6.86 -8.55 -29.56
C GLN A 368 -7.00 -7.71 -30.84
N SER A 369 -7.99 -6.81 -30.88
CA SER A 369 -8.16 -5.88 -32.00
C SER A 369 -6.99 -4.88 -32.08
N SER A 370 -6.55 -4.34 -30.94
CA SER A 370 -5.38 -3.47 -30.88
C SER A 370 -4.09 -4.23 -31.23
N GLY A 371 -3.99 -5.51 -30.85
CA GLY A 371 -2.91 -6.41 -31.27
C GLY A 371 -2.83 -6.56 -32.79
N ILE A 372 -3.96 -6.74 -33.49
CA ILE A 372 -3.96 -6.79 -34.96
C ILE A 372 -3.50 -5.45 -35.56
N ILE A 373 -3.99 -4.33 -35.04
CA ILE A 373 -3.60 -3.00 -35.51
C ILE A 373 -2.10 -2.76 -35.35
N ILE A 374 -1.52 -3.15 -34.20
CA ILE A 374 -0.09 -2.96 -33.95
C ILE A 374 0.78 -3.90 -34.80
N SER A 375 0.32 -5.12 -35.08
CA SER A 375 0.99 -6.04 -36.00
C SER A 375 0.98 -5.51 -37.43
N LEU A 376 -0.14 -4.94 -37.89
CA LEU A 376 -0.23 -4.29 -39.19
C LEU A 376 0.67 -3.06 -39.28
N LEU A 377 0.73 -2.24 -38.22
CA LEU A 377 1.66 -1.13 -38.14
C LEU A 377 3.11 -1.61 -38.25
N TYR A 378 3.49 -2.65 -37.50
CA TYR A 378 4.82 -3.24 -37.61
C TYR A 378 5.10 -3.74 -39.03
N GLY A 379 4.18 -4.49 -39.65
CA GLY A 379 4.34 -4.98 -41.01
C GLY A 379 4.50 -3.85 -42.04
N PHE A 380 3.80 -2.73 -41.85
CA PHE A 380 4.00 -1.51 -42.64
C PHE A 380 5.41 -0.92 -42.45
N LEU A 381 5.89 -0.83 -41.21
CA LEU A 381 7.21 -0.25 -40.93
C LEU A 381 8.37 -1.13 -41.40
N SER A 382 8.30 -2.44 -41.13
CA SER A 382 9.37 -3.39 -41.49
C SER A 382 9.35 -3.70 -42.98
N ASN A 383 8.20 -4.04 -43.59
CA ASN A 383 8.18 -4.51 -44.98
C ASN A 383 8.01 -3.42 -46.04
N LEU A 384 7.26 -2.35 -45.76
CA LEU A 384 7.00 -1.29 -46.75
C LEU A 384 7.96 -0.11 -46.61
N MET A 385 8.32 0.24 -45.39
CA MET A 385 9.29 1.31 -45.12
C MET A 385 10.72 0.79 -44.93
N GLU A 386 10.92 -0.54 -44.99
CA GLU A 386 12.23 -1.23 -44.87
C GLU A 386 13.02 -0.79 -43.62
N MET A 387 12.31 -0.50 -42.53
CA MET A 387 12.92 -0.05 -41.28
C MET A 387 13.47 -1.24 -40.50
N ASN A 388 14.71 -1.12 -40.01
CA ASN A 388 15.30 -2.13 -39.14
C ASN A 388 14.67 -2.16 -37.73
N ALA A 389 14.96 -3.20 -36.94
CA ALA A 389 14.38 -3.39 -35.62
C ALA A 389 14.60 -2.20 -34.66
N LYS A 390 15.78 -1.58 -34.68
CA LYS A 390 16.06 -0.39 -33.84
C LYS A 390 15.28 0.85 -34.28
N GLN A 391 15.06 1.02 -35.58
CA GLN A 391 14.24 2.12 -36.11
C GLN A 391 12.77 1.91 -35.77
N THR A 392 12.24 0.69 -35.91
CA THR A 392 10.86 0.38 -35.51
C THR A 392 10.64 0.55 -33.99
N MET A 393 11.65 0.26 -33.16
CA MET A 393 11.66 0.60 -31.73
C MET A 393 11.53 2.09 -31.44
N LEU A 394 12.17 2.96 -32.23
CA LEU A 394 12.03 4.41 -32.06
C LEU A 394 10.61 4.89 -32.39
N VAL A 395 9.96 4.27 -33.38
CA VAL A 395 8.57 4.62 -33.75
C VAL A 395 7.63 4.30 -32.60
N ILE A 396 7.74 3.13 -31.95
CA ILE A 396 6.86 2.76 -30.83
C ILE A 396 7.16 3.54 -29.53
N LEU A 397 8.37 4.09 -29.40
CA LEU A 397 8.75 4.92 -28.26
C LEU A 397 7.86 6.16 -28.13
N VAL A 398 7.46 6.77 -29.25
CA VAL A 398 6.61 7.98 -29.27
C VAL A 398 5.23 7.72 -28.66
N PRO A 399 4.38 6.80 -29.16
CA PRO A 399 3.10 6.50 -28.55
C PRO A 399 3.25 5.96 -27.11
N SER A 400 4.30 5.18 -26.82
CA SER A 400 4.59 4.72 -25.45
C SER A 400 4.81 5.88 -24.49
N SER A 401 5.60 6.87 -24.89
CA SER A 401 5.86 8.08 -24.10
C SER A 401 4.60 8.94 -23.92
N LEU A 402 3.81 9.12 -24.98
CA LEU A 402 2.55 9.86 -24.93
C LEU A 402 1.56 9.22 -23.96
N ILE A 403 1.45 7.89 -24.00
CA ILE A 403 0.59 7.13 -23.08
C ILE A 403 1.12 7.23 -21.65
N GLY A 404 2.43 7.09 -21.43
CA GLY A 404 3.05 7.29 -20.12
C GLY A 404 2.74 8.66 -19.52
N VAL A 405 2.91 9.73 -20.29
CA VAL A 405 2.59 11.11 -19.88
C VAL A 405 1.08 11.29 -19.65
N PHE A 406 0.23 10.70 -20.49
CA PHE A 406 -1.21 10.72 -20.31
C PHE A 406 -1.62 10.08 -18.97
N TYR A 407 -1.13 8.89 -18.65
CA TYR A 407 -1.42 8.22 -17.38
C TYR A 407 -0.85 8.97 -16.19
N LEU A 408 0.34 9.57 -16.30
CA LEU A 408 0.87 10.44 -15.25
C LEU A 408 -0.06 11.62 -14.96
N ARG A 409 -0.55 12.31 -16.01
CA ARG A 409 -1.48 13.44 -15.84
C ARG A 409 -2.82 12.98 -15.29
N PHE A 410 -3.35 11.87 -15.79
CA PHE A 410 -4.64 11.33 -15.37
C PHE A 410 -4.61 10.80 -13.92
N LEU A 411 -3.52 10.13 -13.53
CA LEU A 411 -3.31 9.52 -12.22
C LEU A 411 -2.38 10.35 -11.33
N PHE A 412 -2.26 11.66 -11.56
CA PHE A 412 -1.25 12.50 -10.90
C PHE A 412 -1.28 12.39 -9.37
N GLU A 413 -2.46 12.47 -8.76
CA GLU A 413 -2.63 12.29 -7.31
C GLU A 413 -2.28 10.86 -6.86
N ASP A 414 -2.70 9.85 -7.63
CA ASP A 414 -2.45 8.45 -7.31
C ASP A 414 -0.96 8.10 -7.42
N PHE A 415 -0.24 8.69 -8.39
CA PHE A 415 1.21 8.56 -8.58
C PHE A 415 1.97 9.01 -7.33
N PHE A 416 1.69 10.22 -6.82
CA PHE A 416 2.33 10.69 -5.59
C PHE A 416 1.93 9.85 -4.38
N ARG A 417 0.66 9.43 -4.30
CA ARG A 417 0.20 8.54 -3.24
C ARG A 417 0.93 7.19 -3.26
N ALA A 418 1.19 6.62 -4.44
CA ALA A 418 1.95 5.38 -4.60
C ALA A 418 3.42 5.57 -4.17
N ILE A 419 4.08 6.65 -4.60
CA ILE A 419 5.45 6.98 -4.16
C ILE A 419 5.51 7.15 -2.65
N THR A 420 4.57 7.91 -2.07
CA THR A 420 4.48 8.10 -0.64
C THR A 420 4.23 6.79 0.09
N HIS A 421 3.39 5.89 -0.44
CA HIS A 421 3.14 4.59 0.17
C HIS A 421 4.39 3.69 0.14
N VAL A 422 5.13 3.66 -0.97
CA VAL A 422 6.44 2.99 -1.07
C VAL A 422 7.41 3.54 -0.02
N PHE A 423 7.54 4.87 0.05
CA PHE A 423 8.38 5.54 1.03
C PHE A 423 7.97 5.17 2.46
N LEU A 424 6.68 5.29 2.80
CA LEU A 424 6.20 5.01 4.16
C LEU A 424 6.43 3.56 4.57
N ARG A 425 6.35 2.59 3.66
CA ARG A 425 6.64 1.18 4.00
C ARG A 425 8.12 0.92 4.32
N VAL A 426 9.04 1.71 3.75
CA VAL A 426 10.48 1.60 4.01
C VAL A 426 10.84 2.26 5.34
N PHE A 427 10.33 3.48 5.58
CA PHE A 427 10.75 4.30 6.73
C PHE A 427 9.86 4.14 7.97
N TYR A 428 8.61 3.68 7.80
CA TYR A 428 7.60 3.60 8.87
C TYR A 428 6.93 2.23 8.93
N ARG A 429 6.49 1.85 10.13
CA ARG A 429 5.65 0.68 10.36
C ARG A 429 4.25 1.15 10.77
N ILE A 430 3.41 1.40 9.77
CA ILE A 430 2.04 1.87 9.96
C ILE A 430 1.15 0.70 10.38
N ARG A 431 0.46 0.83 11.51
CA ARG A 431 -0.62 -0.06 11.95
C ARG A 431 -1.95 0.64 11.78
N LEU A 432 -2.92 -0.07 11.23
CA LEU A 432 -4.28 0.42 11.00
C LEU A 432 -5.23 -0.38 11.88
N GLU A 433 -5.99 0.30 12.73
CA GLU A 433 -6.96 -0.32 13.63
C GLU A 433 -8.32 0.35 13.44
N GLY A 434 -9.40 -0.43 13.42
CA GLY A 434 -10.77 0.08 13.29
C GLY A 434 -11.16 0.57 11.89
N MET A 435 -10.42 0.20 10.85
CA MET A 435 -10.65 0.70 9.47
C MET A 435 -12.01 0.23 8.89
N GLU A 436 -12.59 -0.83 9.43
CA GLU A 436 -13.95 -1.29 9.16
C GLU A 436 -15.02 -0.23 9.46
N ASN A 437 -14.72 0.74 10.33
CA ASN A 437 -15.61 1.85 10.63
C ASN A 437 -15.62 2.92 9.52
N PHE A 438 -14.68 2.87 8.56
CA PHE A 438 -14.62 3.84 7.48
C PHE A 438 -15.65 3.53 6.38
N PRO A 439 -16.55 4.48 6.02
CA PRO A 439 -17.60 4.20 5.05
C PRO A 439 -17.05 4.03 3.63
N GLU A 440 -17.43 2.93 2.97
CA GLU A 440 -17.05 2.64 1.58
C GLU A 440 -17.54 3.71 0.58
N LYS A 441 -18.69 4.34 0.86
CA LYS A 441 -19.36 5.33 0.00
C LYS A 441 -19.89 6.50 0.82
N GLY A 442 -20.14 7.63 0.15
CA GLY A 442 -20.68 8.83 0.79
C GLY A 442 -19.62 9.69 1.50
N GLY A 443 -20.02 10.86 1.96
CA GLY A 443 -19.12 11.82 2.62
C GLY A 443 -18.89 11.43 4.07
N VAL A 444 -17.71 11.74 4.61
CA VAL A 444 -17.38 11.51 6.01
C VAL A 444 -16.42 12.60 6.46
N LEU A 445 -16.68 13.16 7.65
CA LEU A 445 -15.81 14.13 8.29
C LEU A 445 -14.87 13.40 9.24
N ILE A 446 -13.63 13.19 8.81
CA ILE A 446 -12.57 12.60 9.63
C ILE A 446 -12.06 13.70 10.57
N VAL A 447 -12.05 13.43 11.87
CA VAL A 447 -11.54 14.37 12.88
C VAL A 447 -10.38 13.73 13.60
N SER A 448 -9.21 14.35 13.56
CA SER A 448 -7.99 13.79 14.12
C SER A 448 -7.15 14.80 14.92
N ASN A 449 -6.28 14.26 15.77
CA ASN A 449 -5.25 15.02 16.48
C ASN A 449 -4.11 15.44 15.53
N HIS A 450 -3.36 16.48 15.90
CA HIS A 450 -2.32 17.06 15.07
C HIS A 450 -0.97 17.17 15.80
N LEU A 451 -0.08 16.20 15.57
CA LEU A 451 1.22 16.09 16.24
C LEU A 451 2.41 16.33 15.29
N SER A 452 2.22 16.27 13.97
CA SER A 452 3.31 16.44 13.00
C SER A 452 2.88 16.98 11.64
N TYR A 453 3.86 17.50 10.89
CA TYR A 453 3.66 17.87 9.48
C TYR A 453 3.35 16.66 8.56
N ALA A 454 3.62 15.43 9.02
CA ALA A 454 3.38 14.21 8.26
C ALA A 454 1.99 13.59 8.52
N ASP A 455 1.18 14.18 9.41
CA ASP A 455 -0.15 13.66 9.75
C ASP A 455 -1.07 13.49 8.52
N PRO A 456 -1.17 14.47 7.58
CA PRO A 456 -1.96 14.30 6.36
C PRO A 456 -1.42 13.18 5.45
N ILE A 457 -0.11 12.91 5.51
CA ILE A 457 0.54 11.85 4.73
C ILE A 457 0.18 10.49 5.32
N PHE A 458 0.26 10.32 6.65
CA PHE A 458 -0.14 9.07 7.32
C PHE A 458 -1.62 8.76 7.10
N ILE A 459 -2.52 9.76 7.22
CA ILE A 459 -3.95 9.58 6.96
C ILE A 459 -4.18 9.26 5.47
N GLY A 460 -3.55 9.99 4.54
CA GLY A 460 -3.74 9.74 3.11
C GLY A 460 -3.25 8.36 2.66
N ALA A 461 -2.21 7.85 3.33
CA ALA A 461 -1.69 6.51 3.12
C ALA A 461 -2.52 5.42 3.83
N ALA A 462 -3.09 5.70 4.99
CA ALA A 462 -3.90 4.75 5.75
C ALA A 462 -5.28 4.49 5.11
N PHE A 463 -5.96 5.55 4.68
CA PHE A 463 -7.34 5.44 4.23
C PHE A 463 -7.44 4.94 2.78
N PRO A 464 -8.43 4.09 2.43
CA PRO A 464 -8.55 3.52 1.09
C PRO A 464 -9.05 4.55 0.06
N ARG A 465 -9.90 5.49 0.48
CA ARG A 465 -10.42 6.57 -0.38
C ARG A 465 -9.55 7.82 -0.27
N LYS A 466 -9.55 8.63 -1.33
CA LYS A 466 -8.83 9.92 -1.37
C LYS A 466 -9.42 10.88 -0.34
N VAL A 467 -8.61 11.29 0.63
CA VAL A 467 -8.97 12.22 1.70
C VAL A 467 -8.56 13.63 1.30
N ARG A 468 -9.46 14.61 1.51
CA ARG A 468 -9.16 16.04 1.39
C ARG A 468 -8.86 16.60 2.77
N TYR A 469 -8.08 17.67 2.83
CA TYR A 469 -7.69 18.29 4.09
C TYR A 469 -8.17 19.74 4.14
N LEU A 470 -8.37 20.27 5.34
CA LEU A 470 -8.42 21.71 5.60
C LEU A 470 -7.06 22.18 6.13
N ALA A 471 -6.52 23.24 5.54
CA ALA A 471 -5.27 23.85 5.98
C ALA A 471 -5.34 25.38 5.93
N HIS A 472 -4.56 26.06 6.76
CA HIS A 472 -4.48 27.52 6.74
C HIS A 472 -3.77 28.05 5.49
N SER A 473 -4.24 29.15 4.90
CA SER A 473 -3.72 29.69 3.64
C SER A 473 -2.28 30.20 3.72
N SER A 474 -1.81 30.63 4.91
CA SER A 474 -0.42 31.09 5.11
C SER A 474 0.62 30.02 4.76
N LEU A 475 0.30 28.74 4.95
CA LEU A 475 1.17 27.60 4.62
C LEU A 475 1.42 27.45 3.11
N SER A 476 0.60 28.06 2.25
CA SER A 476 0.74 28.01 0.78
C SER A 476 1.90 28.88 0.23
N GLY A 477 2.51 29.71 1.08
CA GLY A 477 3.68 30.52 0.74
C GLY A 477 4.91 29.67 0.39
N PHE A 478 5.06 28.49 1.00
CA PHE A 478 6.18 27.57 0.76
C PHE A 478 5.94 26.66 -0.45
N GLY A 479 6.91 26.57 -1.36
CA GLY A 479 6.79 25.81 -2.61
C GLY A 479 6.42 24.32 -2.42
N ALA A 480 7.04 23.63 -1.46
CA ALA A 480 6.75 22.23 -1.17
C ALA A 480 5.31 22.02 -0.64
N MET A 481 4.81 22.93 0.18
CA MET A 481 3.46 22.84 0.74
C MET A 481 2.39 23.17 -0.32
N ARG A 482 2.67 24.16 -1.19
CA ARG A 482 1.82 24.46 -2.35
C ARG A 482 1.71 23.26 -3.29
N PHE A 483 2.82 22.55 -3.49
CA PHE A 483 2.83 21.32 -4.26
C PHE A 483 1.98 20.22 -3.59
N LEU A 484 2.17 19.98 -2.29
CA LEU A 484 1.34 19.03 -1.53
C LEU A 484 -0.14 19.36 -1.65
N PHE A 485 -0.54 20.62 -1.42
CA PHE A 485 -1.93 21.07 -1.51
C PHE A 485 -2.53 20.86 -2.90
N ARG A 486 -1.73 21.03 -3.96
CA ARG A 486 -2.16 20.74 -5.34
C ARG A 486 -2.41 19.24 -5.53
N VAL A 487 -1.52 18.39 -5.04
CA VAL A 487 -1.64 16.92 -5.14
C VAL A 487 -2.85 16.41 -4.34
N THR A 488 -2.98 16.82 -3.08
CA THR A 488 -4.06 16.36 -2.18
C THR A 488 -5.37 17.12 -2.37
N LYS A 489 -5.40 18.14 -3.23
CA LYS A 489 -6.54 19.06 -3.42
C LYS A 489 -7.05 19.61 -2.09
N THR A 490 -6.11 20.04 -1.24
CA THR A 490 -6.39 20.60 0.09
C THR A 490 -7.20 21.88 -0.05
N LEU A 491 -8.23 22.02 0.79
CA LEU A 491 -9.04 23.22 0.91
C LEU A 491 -8.34 24.20 1.85
N THR A 492 -8.00 25.39 1.35
CA THR A 492 -7.33 26.42 2.15
C THR A 492 -8.34 27.34 2.82
N ILE A 493 -8.13 27.64 4.09
CA ILE A 493 -8.93 28.58 4.88
C ILE A 493 -8.07 29.83 5.14
N SER A 494 -8.62 31.01 4.91
CA SER A 494 -8.06 32.27 5.40
C SER A 494 -9.03 32.92 6.38
N SER A 495 -8.50 33.71 7.32
CA SER A 495 -9.31 34.47 8.30
C SER A 495 -10.33 35.40 7.62
N GLU A 496 -9.99 35.93 6.44
CA GLU A 496 -10.84 36.83 5.64
C GLU A 496 -11.91 36.10 4.80
N LYS A 497 -11.73 34.81 4.46
CA LYS A 497 -12.64 34.01 3.60
C LYS A 497 -13.13 32.72 4.27
N SER A 498 -13.25 32.74 5.59
CA SER A 498 -13.62 31.59 6.41
C SER A 498 -15.00 30.99 6.04
N PHE A 499 -15.98 31.83 5.68
CA PHE A 499 -17.31 31.37 5.26
C PHE A 499 -17.31 30.66 3.90
N GLU A 500 -16.51 31.10 2.94
CA GLU A 500 -16.45 30.51 1.60
C GLU A 500 -15.82 29.12 1.64
N SER A 501 -14.72 28.98 2.38
CA SER A 501 -14.03 27.70 2.58
C SER A 501 -14.88 26.68 3.35
N LEU A 502 -15.67 27.13 4.33
CA LEU A 502 -16.67 26.31 5.01
C LEU A 502 -17.75 25.80 4.04
N ARG A 503 -18.32 26.69 3.21
CA ARG A 503 -19.32 26.31 2.18
C ARG A 503 -18.76 25.30 1.18
N GLN A 504 -17.51 25.49 0.73
CA GLN A 504 -16.85 24.55 -0.19
C GLN A 504 -16.63 23.18 0.46
N SER A 505 -16.24 23.15 1.74
CA SER A 505 -16.06 21.94 2.53
C SER A 505 -17.37 21.16 2.65
N ILE A 506 -18.48 21.85 2.98
CA ILE A 506 -19.82 21.26 3.06
C ILE A 506 -20.24 20.68 1.71
N LYS A 507 -20.02 21.43 0.61
CA LYS A 507 -20.31 20.97 -0.76
C LYS A 507 -19.51 19.72 -1.11
N SER A 508 -18.23 19.67 -0.73
CA SER A 508 -17.33 18.53 -0.96
C SER A 508 -17.79 17.27 -0.20
N LEU A 509 -18.11 17.44 1.09
CA LEU A 509 -18.66 16.38 1.94
C LEU A 509 -19.98 15.84 1.38
N ARG A 510 -20.92 16.71 0.99
CA ARG A 510 -22.20 16.30 0.38
C ARG A 510 -22.03 15.57 -0.95
N LYS A 511 -21.01 15.92 -1.74
CA LYS A 511 -20.63 15.19 -2.97
C LYS A 511 -20.04 13.80 -2.72
N GLY A 512 -19.83 13.43 -1.46
CA GLY A 512 -19.28 12.14 -1.10
C GLY A 512 -17.76 12.12 -0.97
N THR A 513 -17.10 13.26 -0.75
CA THR A 513 -15.64 13.30 -0.58
C THR A 513 -15.29 13.24 0.91
N PRO A 514 -14.43 12.32 1.37
CA PRO A 514 -13.90 12.34 2.73
C PRO A 514 -13.10 13.62 2.98
N LEU A 515 -13.38 14.30 4.09
CA LEU A 515 -12.66 15.50 4.52
C LEU A 515 -12.05 15.23 5.89
N CYS A 516 -10.74 15.36 6.02
CA CYS A 516 -10.03 15.29 7.28
C CYS A 516 -9.74 16.69 7.82
N VAL A 517 -10.06 16.87 9.10
CA VAL A 517 -9.81 18.10 9.85
C VAL A 517 -9.00 17.76 11.08
N PHE A 518 -7.87 18.45 11.18
CA PHE A 518 -7.05 18.48 12.39
C PHE A 518 -7.67 19.50 13.33
N ALA A 519 -8.53 19.04 14.24
CA ALA A 519 -9.46 19.91 14.96
C ALA A 519 -8.77 20.86 15.94
N GLU A 520 -7.49 20.63 16.27
CA GLU A 520 -6.65 21.51 17.10
C GLU A 520 -6.30 22.84 16.41
N GLY A 521 -6.45 22.94 15.08
CA GLY A 521 -6.14 24.15 14.30
C GLY A 521 -4.64 24.35 14.01
N GLU A 522 -3.77 23.85 14.88
CA GLU A 522 -2.31 23.91 14.76
C GLU A 522 -1.64 22.59 15.15
N ILE A 523 -0.37 22.42 14.76
CA ILE A 523 0.44 21.28 15.20
C ILE A 523 0.80 21.48 16.68
N SER A 524 0.48 20.49 17.51
CA SER A 524 0.83 20.48 18.92
C SER A 524 2.33 20.59 19.14
N ARG A 525 2.75 21.55 19.97
CA ARG A 525 4.14 21.71 20.42
C ARG A 525 4.39 21.09 21.80
N LEU A 526 3.34 20.55 22.43
CA LEU A 526 3.39 19.93 23.75
C LEU A 526 3.47 18.40 23.70
N GLY A 527 3.01 17.78 22.60
CA GLY A 527 2.86 16.33 22.48
C GLY A 527 1.53 15.81 23.07
N LEU A 528 0.63 16.73 23.43
CA LEU A 528 -0.71 16.45 23.95
C LEU A 528 -1.77 16.87 22.93
N VAL A 529 -2.97 16.28 23.05
CA VAL A 529 -4.15 16.68 22.25
C VAL A 529 -4.72 18.00 22.81
N LEU A 530 -4.64 19.06 22.01
CA LEU A 530 -5.15 20.38 22.33
C LEU A 530 -6.70 20.45 22.24
N PRO A 531 -7.31 21.57 22.66
CA PRO A 531 -8.75 21.80 22.47
C PRO A 531 -9.13 21.80 20.99
N PHE A 532 -10.33 21.31 20.70
CA PHE A 532 -10.85 21.29 19.33
C PHE A 532 -11.60 22.58 19.02
N MET A 533 -11.46 23.08 17.79
CA MET A 533 -12.17 24.27 17.32
C MET A 533 -13.63 23.95 16.98
N ARG A 534 -14.55 24.88 17.28
CA ARG A 534 -16.01 24.75 16.97
C ARG A 534 -16.36 24.50 15.51
N GLY A 535 -15.44 24.79 14.59
CA GLY A 535 -15.64 24.57 13.15
C GLY A 535 -16.01 23.12 12.78
N VAL A 536 -15.49 22.11 13.50
CA VAL A 536 -15.80 20.70 13.20
C VAL A 536 -17.26 20.33 13.49
N GLU A 537 -17.82 20.88 14.56
CA GLU A 537 -19.24 20.69 14.90
C GLU A 537 -20.14 21.33 13.84
N ILE A 538 -19.82 22.57 13.42
CA ILE A 538 -20.56 23.28 12.37
C ILE A 538 -20.51 22.51 11.05
N LEU A 539 -19.34 22.01 10.66
CA LEU A 539 -19.15 21.21 9.45
C LEU A 539 -20.00 19.93 9.50
N GLY A 540 -19.94 19.18 10.60
CA GLY A 540 -20.70 17.94 10.77
C GLY A 540 -22.21 18.19 10.70
N LYS A 541 -22.71 19.20 11.41
CA LYS A 541 -24.12 19.60 11.44
C LYS A 541 -24.63 20.04 10.06
N GLN A 542 -23.93 20.95 9.41
CA GLN A 542 -24.40 21.52 8.13
C GLN A 542 -24.24 20.54 6.95
N ALA A 543 -23.19 19.73 6.94
CA ALA A 543 -22.98 18.75 5.89
C ALA A 543 -23.89 17.53 6.00
N LYS A 544 -24.43 17.22 7.20
CA LYS A 544 -25.26 16.03 7.48
C LYS A 544 -24.55 14.72 7.09
N VAL A 545 -23.24 14.65 7.37
CA VAL A 545 -22.38 13.47 7.14
C VAL A 545 -21.95 12.87 8.48
N PRO A 546 -21.63 11.56 8.55
CA PRO A 546 -21.04 10.98 9.75
C PRO A 546 -19.70 11.64 10.09
N ILE A 547 -19.42 11.76 11.38
CA ILE A 547 -18.13 12.20 11.92
C ILE A 547 -17.36 10.94 12.33
N LEU A 548 -16.10 10.85 11.91
CA LEU A 548 -15.24 9.70 12.16
C LEU A 548 -14.03 10.14 13.01
N PRO A 549 -14.00 9.85 14.32
CA PRO A 549 -12.87 10.16 15.16
C PRO A 549 -11.67 9.27 14.79
N VAL A 550 -10.49 9.87 14.69
CA VAL A 550 -9.24 9.19 14.34
C VAL A 550 -8.13 9.68 15.24
N HIS A 551 -7.33 8.77 15.77
CA HIS A 551 -6.16 9.11 16.56
C HIS A 551 -4.87 8.61 15.89
N LEU A 552 -3.92 9.52 15.71
CA LEU A 552 -2.56 9.24 15.27
C LEU A 552 -1.66 9.09 16.50
N ASP A 553 -1.26 7.86 16.79
CA ASP A 553 -0.38 7.50 17.89
C ASP A 553 1.03 7.14 17.40
N GLY A 554 2.02 7.38 18.26
CA GLY A 554 3.42 7.10 17.95
C GLY A 554 4.05 8.08 16.97
N VAL A 555 3.36 9.15 16.56
CA VAL A 555 3.90 10.19 15.66
C VAL A 555 4.91 11.11 16.38
N TRP A 556 4.71 11.35 17.68
CA TRP A 556 5.59 12.16 18.50
C TRP A 556 6.94 11.47 18.73
N GLY A 557 8.02 12.09 18.25
CA GLY A 557 9.36 11.49 18.16
C GLY A 557 9.79 11.13 16.74
N SER A 558 8.90 11.24 15.76
CA SER A 558 9.26 11.26 14.34
C SER A 558 10.00 12.55 13.99
N VAL A 559 10.76 12.55 12.90
CA VAL A 559 11.47 13.72 12.37
C VAL A 559 10.56 14.91 12.04
N PHE A 560 9.25 14.67 11.90
CA PHE A 560 8.22 15.64 11.53
C PHE A 560 7.49 16.27 12.72
N SER A 561 7.76 15.82 13.94
CA SER A 561 7.16 16.34 15.18
C SER A 561 8.06 17.36 15.88
N MET A 562 7.51 18.14 16.81
CA MET A 562 8.27 19.12 17.62
C MET A 562 9.00 18.48 18.81
N GLU A 563 9.08 17.15 18.90
CA GLU A 563 9.92 16.46 19.89
C GLU A 563 11.38 16.96 19.75
N ARG A 564 12.08 17.23 20.88
CA ARG A 564 13.37 17.95 20.96
C ARG A 564 13.36 19.42 20.53
N GLY A 565 12.18 19.99 20.32
CA GLY A 565 11.97 21.41 20.03
C GLY A 565 12.55 21.88 18.71
N VAL A 566 12.70 20.98 17.72
CA VAL A 566 13.06 21.26 16.33
C VAL A 566 12.35 20.29 15.38
N PHE A 567 11.89 20.79 14.23
CA PHE A 567 11.38 19.96 13.13
C PHE A 567 12.52 19.60 12.15
N PHE A 568 12.42 18.45 11.49
CA PHE A 568 13.25 17.98 10.36
C PHE A 568 14.75 17.75 10.62
N ARG A 569 15.37 18.47 11.57
CA ARG A 569 16.82 18.44 11.86
C ARG A 569 17.20 17.37 12.90
N LYS A 570 16.48 16.26 12.94
CA LYS A 570 16.69 15.19 13.91
C LYS A 570 16.62 13.82 13.25
N PHE A 571 17.36 12.87 13.80
CA PHE A 571 17.27 11.47 13.42
C PHE A 571 16.09 10.78 14.12
N PRO A 572 15.39 9.86 13.44
CA PRO A 572 14.29 9.12 14.06
C PRO A 572 14.81 8.25 15.20
N LEU A 573 14.00 8.12 16.26
CA LEU A 573 14.34 7.33 17.45
C LEU A 573 14.48 5.83 17.18
N ARG A 574 13.81 5.33 16.13
CA ARG A 574 13.77 3.93 15.70
C ARG A 574 13.59 3.88 14.19
N PHE A 575 14.08 2.81 13.58
CA PHE A 575 13.92 2.55 12.16
C PHE A 575 13.54 1.07 11.92
N PRO A 576 12.44 0.75 11.22
CA PRO A 576 11.36 1.66 10.79
C PRO A 576 10.56 2.20 11.99
N TYR A 577 10.09 3.44 11.90
CA TYR A 577 9.42 4.11 13.02
C TYR A 577 7.94 3.71 13.12
N PRO A 578 7.44 3.25 14.28
CA PRO A 578 6.05 2.78 14.40
C PRO A 578 5.07 3.95 14.46
N VAL A 579 3.98 3.87 13.69
CA VAL A 579 2.86 4.82 13.72
C VAL A 579 1.57 4.01 13.72
N THR A 580 0.62 4.37 14.58
CA THR A 580 -0.69 3.74 14.63
C THR A 580 -1.75 4.75 14.21
N VAL A 581 -2.56 4.39 13.22
CA VAL A 581 -3.77 5.12 12.84
C VAL A 581 -4.96 4.33 13.38
N ARG A 582 -5.54 4.79 14.48
CA ARG A 582 -6.72 4.16 15.10
C ARG A 582 -7.97 4.91 14.71
N VAL A 583 -8.95 4.19 14.17
CA VAL A 583 -10.21 4.72 13.67
C VAL A 583 -11.35 4.28 14.59
N GLY A 584 -12.07 5.23 15.16
CA GLY A 584 -13.19 4.94 16.06
C GLY A 584 -14.52 4.71 15.33
N SER A 585 -15.56 4.41 16.10
CA SER A 585 -16.92 4.25 15.60
C SER A 585 -17.46 5.53 14.97
N GLN A 586 -18.32 5.40 13.95
CA GLN A 586 -18.96 6.55 13.32
C GLN A 586 -19.92 7.22 14.29
N ILE A 587 -19.77 8.53 14.46
CA ILE A 587 -20.69 9.37 15.21
C ILE A 587 -21.79 9.85 14.25
N GLN A 588 -23.05 9.68 14.67
CA GLN A 588 -24.22 9.98 13.84
C GLN A 588 -24.31 11.45 13.41
N LYS A 589 -25.03 11.68 12.31
CA LYS A 589 -25.09 12.96 11.60
C LYS A 589 -25.65 14.09 12.49
N GLY A 590 -24.82 15.09 12.78
CA GLY A 590 -25.25 16.40 13.27
C GLY A 590 -25.63 16.53 14.75
N SER A 591 -25.38 15.52 15.58
CA SER A 591 -25.74 15.55 17.01
C SER A 591 -24.57 15.68 18.00
N ALA A 592 -23.32 15.54 17.55
CA ALA A 592 -22.17 15.53 18.46
C ALA A 592 -21.61 16.92 18.74
N SER A 593 -21.38 17.22 20.02
CA SER A 593 -20.65 18.42 20.44
C SER A 593 -19.15 18.25 20.19
N VAL A 594 -18.41 19.36 20.10
CA VAL A 594 -16.94 19.36 19.95
C VAL A 594 -16.26 18.56 21.07
N GLU A 595 -16.76 18.71 22.30
CA GLU A 595 -16.21 18.06 23.49
C GLU A 595 -16.34 16.55 23.39
N PHE A 596 -17.50 16.05 22.93
CA PHE A 596 -17.72 14.63 22.71
C PHE A 596 -16.77 14.08 21.63
N ILE A 597 -16.60 14.80 20.51
CA ILE A 597 -15.68 14.39 19.44
C ILE A 597 -14.23 14.33 19.97
N ARG A 598 -13.83 15.29 20.81
CA ARG A 598 -12.50 15.30 21.44
C ARG A 598 -12.33 14.14 22.41
N GLN A 599 -13.34 13.83 23.22
CA GLN A 599 -13.34 12.68 24.13
C GLN A 599 -13.14 11.36 23.36
N GLU A 600 -13.84 11.17 22.24
CA GLU A 600 -13.67 10.00 21.39
C GLU A 600 -12.24 9.90 20.84
N VAL A 601 -11.65 11.00 20.36
CA VAL A 601 -10.24 11.00 19.90
C VAL A 601 -9.25 10.70 21.04
N LEU A 602 -9.52 11.17 22.26
CA LEU A 602 -8.72 10.84 23.45
C LEU A 602 -8.86 9.37 23.84
N GLU A 603 -10.06 8.80 23.75
CA GLU A 603 -10.32 7.38 24.00
C GLU A 603 -9.54 6.48 23.04
N LEU A 604 -9.50 6.82 21.75
CA LEU A 604 -8.65 6.12 20.79
C LEU A 604 -7.14 6.26 21.12
N GLY A 605 -6.73 7.42 21.63
CA GLY A 605 -5.38 7.63 22.14
C GLY A 605 -5.05 6.78 23.36
N ARG A 606 -5.99 6.66 24.30
CA ARG A 606 -5.90 5.79 25.48
C ARG A 606 -5.69 4.33 25.09
N GLN A 607 -6.50 3.83 24.15
CA GLN A 607 -6.38 2.45 23.65
C GLN A 607 -5.04 2.21 22.94
N SER A 608 -4.63 3.13 22.06
CA SER A 608 -3.34 3.02 21.35
C SER A 608 -2.16 3.02 22.32
N PHE A 609 -2.20 3.90 23.33
CA PHE A 609 -1.19 3.93 24.39
C PHE A 609 -1.17 2.62 25.19
N ALA A 610 -2.33 2.09 25.56
CA ALA A 610 -2.44 0.83 26.29
C ALA A 610 -1.78 -0.34 25.53
N GLU A 611 -2.02 -0.44 24.23
CA GLU A 611 -1.43 -1.48 23.37
C GLU A 611 0.08 -1.34 23.16
N ARG A 612 0.58 -0.10 23.04
CA ARG A 612 2.04 0.15 22.86
C ARG A 612 2.86 -0.40 24.00
N MET A 613 2.27 -0.44 25.17
CA MET A 613 2.97 -0.73 26.40
C MET A 613 3.05 -2.23 26.72
N LYS A 614 2.25 -3.08 26.03
CA LYS A 614 2.31 -4.57 26.07
C LYS A 614 2.69 -5.11 27.45
N PHE A 615 1.86 -4.79 28.42
CA PHE A 615 2.14 -4.80 29.86
C PHE A 615 2.28 -6.20 30.51
N GLY A 616 2.48 -6.26 31.84
CA GLY A 616 2.89 -7.45 32.61
C GLY A 616 4.42 -7.58 32.75
N LYS A 617 4.95 -8.80 32.68
CA LYS A 617 6.40 -9.12 32.72
C LYS A 617 7.29 -8.23 31.83
N PHE A 618 6.76 -7.71 30.72
CA PHE A 618 7.51 -6.84 29.81
C PHE A 618 7.84 -5.48 30.43
N ALA A 619 6.89 -4.81 31.11
CA ALA A 619 7.11 -3.51 31.72
C ALA A 619 8.18 -3.61 32.82
N LYS A 620 8.07 -4.62 33.69
CA LYS A 620 9.08 -4.92 34.73
C LYS A 620 10.46 -5.18 34.11
N LYS A 621 10.54 -6.01 33.05
CA LYS A 621 11.81 -6.27 32.34
C LYS A 621 12.38 -5.01 31.68
N ALA A 622 11.54 -4.19 31.05
CA ALA A 622 11.94 -2.95 30.40
C ALA A 622 12.47 -1.92 31.40
N LEU A 623 11.82 -1.81 32.57
CA LEU A 623 12.31 -0.98 33.68
C LEU A 623 13.68 -1.47 34.16
N LYS A 624 13.83 -2.75 34.52
CA LYS A 624 15.11 -3.32 34.99
C LYS A 624 16.25 -3.05 33.98
N HIS A 625 16.00 -3.31 32.70
CA HIS A 625 16.97 -3.06 31.62
C HIS A 625 17.31 -1.58 31.44
N ARG A 626 16.37 -0.67 31.72
CA ARG A 626 16.61 0.77 31.61
C ARG A 626 17.42 1.30 32.77
N VAL A 627 17.05 0.89 33.99
CA VAL A 627 17.77 1.25 35.22
C VAL A 627 19.24 0.82 35.10
N SER A 628 19.51 -0.41 34.65
CA SER A 628 20.89 -0.92 34.52
C SER A 628 21.78 -0.19 33.50
N LYS A 629 21.19 0.54 32.54
CA LYS A 629 21.96 1.26 31.51
C LYS A 629 22.34 2.68 31.89
N ASN A 630 21.74 3.27 32.93
CA ASN A 630 21.81 4.72 33.17
C ASN A 630 22.75 5.08 34.33
N MET A 631 24.04 5.02 34.05
CA MET A 631 25.13 5.15 35.02
C MET A 631 25.62 6.60 35.25
N LYS A 632 25.01 7.61 34.62
CA LYS A 632 25.54 8.99 34.57
C LYS A 632 24.72 10.02 35.35
N SER A 633 23.63 9.61 36.00
CA SER A 633 22.80 10.51 36.79
C SER A 633 23.51 10.94 38.09
N LEU A 634 23.12 12.10 38.62
CA LEU A 634 23.66 12.66 39.86
C LEU A 634 22.49 13.09 40.74
N PHE A 635 22.54 12.73 42.01
CA PHE A 635 21.56 13.08 43.03
C PHE A 635 22.24 14.00 44.03
N VAL A 636 21.66 15.18 44.26
CA VAL A 636 22.16 16.14 45.24
C VAL A 636 21.14 16.28 46.36
N LEU A 637 21.56 15.95 47.57
CA LEU A 637 20.76 15.98 48.78
C LEU A 637 20.51 17.41 49.27
N PRO A 638 19.48 17.65 50.11
CA PRO A 638 19.29 18.96 50.75
C PRO A 638 20.50 19.39 51.59
N SER A 639 21.24 18.42 52.15
CA SER A 639 22.52 18.62 52.87
C SER A 639 23.69 18.98 51.95
N GLY A 640 23.53 18.93 50.62
CA GLY A 640 24.58 19.18 49.63
C GLY A 640 25.39 17.94 49.22
N GLU A 641 25.22 16.82 49.92
CA GLU A 641 25.88 15.55 49.59
C GLU A 641 25.45 15.02 48.21
N LYS A 642 26.39 14.41 47.48
CA LYS A 642 26.22 13.99 46.07
C LYS A 642 26.33 12.48 45.94
N ILE A 643 25.31 11.84 45.39
CA ILE A 643 25.28 10.39 45.12
C ILE A 643 25.25 10.18 43.60
N LYS A 644 26.14 9.34 43.06
CA LYS A 644 26.13 8.99 41.63
C LYS A 644 25.09 7.89 41.38
N GLY A 645 24.48 7.90 40.19
CA GLY A 645 23.53 6.88 39.78
C GLY A 645 24.09 5.44 39.81
N GLN A 646 25.40 5.28 39.60
CA GLN A 646 26.07 3.97 39.67
C GLN A 646 26.01 3.37 41.07
N ASP A 647 26.31 4.19 42.07
CA ASP A 647 26.32 3.77 43.48
C ASP A 647 24.91 3.40 43.92
N LEU A 648 23.91 4.16 43.47
CA LEU A 648 22.49 3.84 43.63
C LEU A 648 22.09 2.51 43.00
N ILE A 649 22.52 2.24 41.76
CA ILE A 649 22.18 0.98 41.08
C ILE A 649 22.78 -0.22 41.85
N LYS A 650 24.01 -0.09 42.36
CA LYS A 650 24.64 -1.12 43.20
C LYS A 650 23.85 -1.38 44.48
N ILE A 651 23.41 -0.32 45.16
CA ILE A 651 22.55 -0.43 46.35
C ILE A 651 21.24 -1.15 46.01
N VAL A 652 20.59 -0.79 44.90
CA VAL A 652 19.32 -1.40 44.46
C VAL A 652 19.47 -2.86 44.05
N LEU A 653 20.63 -3.24 43.52
CA LEU A 653 20.96 -4.63 43.17
C LEU A 653 21.45 -5.46 44.37
N GLY A 654 21.53 -4.87 45.57
CA GLY A 654 21.95 -5.56 46.80
C GLY A 654 23.47 -5.67 46.98
N GLU A 655 24.27 -4.89 46.24
CA GLU A 655 25.74 -4.95 46.26
C GLU A 655 26.39 -4.03 47.32
N SER A 656 25.64 -3.10 47.97
CA SER A 656 26.15 -2.28 49.08
C SER A 656 25.06 -1.80 50.05
N MET A 657 25.40 -1.64 51.35
CA MET A 657 24.42 -1.50 52.45
C MET A 657 24.31 -0.12 53.14
N ASN A 658 25.13 0.89 52.80
CA ASN A 658 25.09 2.17 53.52
C ASN A 658 24.25 3.23 52.79
N LEU A 659 23.01 3.43 53.27
CA LEU A 659 22.08 4.46 52.81
C LEU A 659 22.01 5.63 53.80
N PRO A 660 22.11 6.90 53.34
CA PRO A 660 21.80 8.05 54.17
C PRO A 660 20.34 8.03 54.62
N SER A 661 20.08 8.12 55.92
CA SER A 661 18.75 7.98 56.55
C SER A 661 17.68 8.95 56.01
N LYS A 662 18.09 10.10 55.47
CA LYS A 662 17.20 11.17 54.96
C LYS A 662 16.45 10.83 53.66
N PHE A 663 16.62 9.63 53.12
CA PHE A 663 16.09 9.25 51.82
C PHE A 663 15.29 7.92 51.87
N GLY A 664 15.02 7.41 53.08
CA GLY A 664 14.45 6.08 53.33
C GLY A 664 13.22 5.72 52.49
N GLN A 665 12.23 6.61 52.37
CA GLN A 665 11.02 6.33 51.59
C GLN A 665 11.26 6.22 50.08
N PHE A 666 12.04 7.13 49.49
CA PHE A 666 12.36 7.08 48.05
C PHE A 666 13.25 5.88 47.70
N PHE A 667 14.17 5.48 48.60
CA PHE A 667 15.00 4.30 48.41
C PHE A 667 14.28 2.98 48.63
N GLN A 668 13.34 2.92 49.56
CA GLN A 668 12.47 1.76 49.73
C GLN A 668 11.70 1.44 48.43
N SER A 669 11.20 2.46 47.73
CA SER A 669 10.56 2.29 46.40
C SER A 669 11.52 1.80 45.31
N PHE A 670 12.84 1.97 45.48
CA PHE A 670 13.85 1.50 44.52
C PHE A 670 14.30 0.07 44.82
N THR A 671 14.59 -0.24 46.08
CA THR A 671 15.00 -1.59 46.51
C THR A 671 13.86 -2.58 46.31
N SER A 672 12.60 -2.12 46.39
CA SER A 672 11.43 -2.94 46.06
C SER A 672 11.29 -3.25 44.57
N LEU A 673 12.04 -2.63 43.64
CA LEU A 673 11.89 -2.88 42.19
C LEU A 673 12.04 -4.37 41.81
N MET A 674 12.85 -5.13 42.57
CA MET A 674 13.01 -6.56 42.37
C MET A 674 11.76 -7.35 42.76
N GLU A 675 11.11 -6.95 43.86
CA GLU A 675 9.94 -7.58 44.50
C GLU A 675 8.60 -6.96 44.06
N MET A 676 8.64 -5.83 43.36
CA MET A 676 7.50 -5.02 42.93
C MET A 676 6.49 -5.83 42.11
N GLU A 677 5.21 -5.67 42.40
CA GLU A 677 4.13 -6.26 41.62
C GLU A 677 4.17 -5.76 40.17
N GLU A 678 3.71 -6.58 39.22
CA GLU A 678 3.70 -6.20 37.79
C GLU A 678 2.91 -4.90 37.56
N ARG A 679 1.86 -4.70 38.36
CA ARG A 679 0.96 -3.54 38.33
C ARG A 679 1.62 -2.22 38.67
N GLU A 680 2.52 -2.22 39.65
CA GLU A 680 3.23 -1.01 40.07
C GLU A 680 4.32 -0.65 39.04
N ALA A 681 5.04 -1.66 38.55
CA ALA A 681 6.01 -1.51 37.46
C ALA A 681 5.38 -0.93 36.18
N GLU A 682 4.17 -1.36 35.88
CA GLU A 682 3.32 -0.87 34.81
C GLU A 682 3.03 0.64 34.88
N ILE A 683 2.63 1.13 36.06
CA ILE A 683 2.32 2.55 36.30
C ILE A 683 3.58 3.40 36.15
N ILE A 684 4.69 2.96 36.76
CA ILE A 684 5.99 3.65 36.68
C ILE A 684 6.48 3.76 35.23
N TYR A 685 6.40 2.66 34.49
CA TYR A 685 6.80 2.65 33.09
C TYR A 685 5.90 3.55 32.23
N ALA A 686 4.59 3.56 32.48
CA ALA A 686 3.65 4.46 31.81
C ALA A 686 3.95 5.94 32.09
N ASN A 687 4.20 6.30 33.36
CA ASN A 687 4.59 7.66 33.74
C ASN A 687 5.84 8.12 32.98
N TRP A 688 6.85 7.26 32.91
CA TRP A 688 8.08 7.57 32.16
C TRP A 688 7.82 7.80 30.66
N VAL A 689 6.99 6.97 30.03
CA VAL A 689 6.64 7.15 28.61
C VAL A 689 5.85 8.45 28.40
N ARG A 690 4.85 8.74 29.25
CA ARG A 690 4.05 9.98 29.18
C ARG A 690 4.90 11.22 29.22
N VAL A 691 5.79 11.31 30.22
CA VAL A 691 6.64 12.49 30.39
C VAL A 691 7.61 12.63 29.21
N ARG A 692 8.19 11.52 28.71
CA ARG A 692 9.08 11.55 27.53
C ARG A 692 8.36 11.99 26.25
N GLU A 693 7.07 11.72 26.15
CA GLU A 693 6.22 12.15 25.03
C GLU A 693 5.76 13.61 25.17
N MET A 694 6.31 14.35 26.13
CA MET A 694 6.16 15.79 26.24
C MET A 694 7.46 16.52 25.94
N ASN A 695 7.33 17.73 25.39
CA ASN A 695 8.46 18.64 25.18
C ASN A 695 9.18 19.02 26.49
N LEU A 696 8.53 18.85 27.66
CA LEU A 696 9.14 19.06 28.97
C LEU A 696 10.40 18.20 29.18
N TRP A 697 10.40 16.95 28.67
CA TRP A 697 11.50 16.02 28.89
C TRP A 697 12.81 16.44 28.23
N ASP A 698 12.74 17.15 27.11
CA ASP A 698 13.94 17.53 26.34
C ASP A 698 14.66 18.76 26.91
N ARG A 699 14.08 19.38 27.95
CA ARG A 699 14.62 20.57 28.61
C ARG A 699 15.93 20.29 29.34
N ASN A 700 16.78 21.33 29.40
CA ASN A 700 18.05 21.29 30.12
C ASN A 700 17.82 21.26 31.64
N VAL A 701 16.87 22.06 32.15
CA VAL A 701 16.49 22.12 33.57
C VAL A 701 15.00 22.44 33.68
N PHE A 702 14.32 21.88 34.68
CA PHE A 702 12.98 22.28 35.13
C PHE A 702 12.82 21.99 36.64
N PHE A 703 11.87 22.66 37.29
CA PHE A 703 11.62 22.49 38.72
C PHE A 703 10.28 21.79 38.96
N VAL A 704 10.33 20.65 39.63
CA VAL A 704 9.18 19.89 40.11
C VAL A 704 8.79 20.41 41.47
N SER A 705 7.64 21.07 41.60
CA SER A 705 7.16 21.60 42.87
C SER A 705 6.52 20.50 43.75
N ARG A 706 6.64 20.66 45.07
CA ARG A 706 5.91 19.85 46.06
C ARG A 706 4.41 20.14 46.12
N GLU A 707 3.94 21.23 45.55
CA GLU A 707 2.53 21.69 45.56
C GLU A 707 1.58 20.83 44.68
N GLY A 708 1.97 19.62 44.30
CA GLY A 708 1.12 18.70 43.53
C GLY A 708 0.09 17.96 44.40
N ILE A 709 -0.88 17.30 43.75
CA ILE A 709 -1.96 16.57 44.44
C ILE A 709 -1.77 15.06 44.30
N GLY A 710 -2.03 14.32 45.39
CA GLY A 710 -1.90 12.87 45.47
C GLY A 710 -0.45 12.40 45.66
N PRO A 711 -0.09 11.15 45.31
CA PRO A 711 1.27 10.59 45.45
C PRO A 711 2.26 11.17 44.41
N TRP A 712 2.11 12.44 44.05
CA TRP A 712 2.82 13.14 42.98
C TRP A 712 4.34 12.95 43.04
N MET A 713 4.93 13.16 44.22
CA MET A 713 6.37 13.08 44.43
C MET A 713 6.90 11.64 44.26
N GLU A 714 6.14 10.65 44.74
CA GLU A 714 6.47 9.21 44.66
C GLU A 714 6.41 8.70 43.21
N GLN A 715 5.43 9.19 42.44
CA GLN A 715 5.21 8.79 41.05
C GLN A 715 6.23 9.40 40.07
N TRP A 716 6.95 10.45 40.49
CA TRP A 716 7.82 11.23 39.61
C TRP A 716 9.30 11.07 39.94
N ILE A 717 9.71 11.47 41.16
CA ILE A 717 11.11 11.76 41.50
C ILE A 717 12.05 10.55 41.49
N PRO A 718 11.65 9.36 41.99
CA PRO A 718 12.58 8.25 42.00
C PRO A 718 13.02 7.87 40.57
N TRP A 719 12.10 7.94 39.61
CA TRP A 719 12.30 7.33 38.30
C TRP A 719 12.99 8.22 37.26
N LEU A 720 12.95 9.55 37.45
CA LEU A 720 13.55 10.53 36.52
C LEU A 720 15.04 10.24 36.23
N PRO A 721 15.89 10.00 37.26
CA PRO A 721 17.31 9.79 37.02
C PRO A 721 17.63 8.40 36.48
N LEU A 722 16.90 7.38 36.93
CA LEU A 722 17.18 5.99 36.58
C LEU A 722 16.67 5.62 35.18
N LEU A 723 15.41 5.94 34.89
CA LEU A 723 14.82 5.64 33.58
C LEU A 723 15.24 6.66 32.54
N GLY A 724 15.51 7.89 32.97
CA GLY A 724 15.72 9.03 32.10
C GLY A 724 17.13 9.57 31.97
N GLY A 725 18.06 9.14 32.83
CA GLY A 725 19.43 9.65 32.84
C GLY A 725 19.52 11.11 33.27
N LYS A 726 18.46 11.62 33.91
CA LYS A 726 18.41 12.97 34.46
C LYS A 726 19.24 13.05 35.74
N SER A 727 19.68 14.24 36.10
CA SER A 727 20.28 14.52 37.39
C SER A 727 19.30 15.35 38.21
N ILE A 728 19.24 15.14 39.51
CA ILE A 728 18.30 15.85 40.39
C ILE A 728 19.00 16.50 41.58
N ARG A 729 18.47 17.65 42.02
CA ARG A 729 18.81 18.27 43.31
C ARG A 729 17.53 18.45 44.11
N ILE A 730 17.48 17.87 45.29
CA ILE A 730 16.35 17.98 46.19
C ILE A 730 16.47 19.26 47.00
N MET A 731 15.36 20.00 47.06
CA MET A 731 15.22 21.23 47.80
C MET A 731 13.98 21.13 48.71
N ASP A 732 13.83 22.08 49.64
CA ASP A 732 12.69 22.06 50.58
C ASP A 732 11.35 22.25 49.86
N LYS A 733 11.32 23.10 48.81
CA LYS A 733 10.12 23.44 48.05
C LYS A 733 9.83 22.50 46.85
N GLY A 734 10.71 21.55 46.56
CA GLY A 734 10.63 20.74 45.33
C GLY A 734 11.94 20.08 44.90
N VAL A 735 11.99 19.63 43.66
CA VAL A 735 13.16 18.97 43.07
C VAL A 735 13.54 19.67 41.77
N LEU A 736 14.79 20.11 41.69
CA LEU A 736 15.39 20.59 40.47
C LEU A 736 15.82 19.40 39.61
N VAL A 737 15.33 19.30 38.39
CA VAL A 737 15.63 18.21 37.46
C VAL A 737 16.43 18.76 36.29
N ALA A 738 17.56 18.13 35.98
CA ALA A 738 18.50 18.54 34.95
C ALA A 738 18.79 17.42 33.95
N LYS A 739 19.05 17.78 32.69
CA LYS A 739 19.45 16.86 31.62
C LYS A 739 20.84 16.25 31.84
N SER A 740 21.72 16.97 32.52
CA SER A 740 23.05 16.51 32.89
C SER A 740 23.50 17.19 34.19
N PRO A 741 24.50 16.64 34.90
CA PRO A 741 24.99 17.20 36.15
C PRO A 741 25.44 18.67 36.04
N ARG A 742 25.93 19.09 34.87
CA ARG A 742 26.43 20.45 34.61
C ARG A 742 25.36 21.53 34.80
N PHE A 743 24.09 21.19 34.64
CA PHE A 743 23.01 22.15 34.78
C PHE A 743 22.42 22.21 36.20
N LEU A 744 22.91 21.38 37.15
CA LEU A 744 22.45 21.40 38.53
C LEU A 744 23.05 22.55 39.36
N ASP A 745 24.14 23.17 38.95
CA ASP A 745 24.84 24.17 39.76
C ASP A 745 24.09 25.51 39.90
N GLN A 746 22.93 25.66 39.25
CA GLN A 746 22.04 26.79 39.45
C GLN A 746 21.46 26.79 40.88
N ARG A 747 21.71 27.87 41.64
CA ARG A 747 21.13 28.09 42.98
C ARG A 747 19.72 28.69 42.93
N ARG A 748 19.33 29.31 41.81
CA ARG A 748 18.00 29.87 41.61
C ARG A 748 17.05 28.82 41.04
N ILE A 749 15.80 28.83 41.52
CA ILE A 749 14.71 28.04 40.93
C ILE A 749 14.51 28.55 39.49
N PRO A 750 14.56 27.68 38.47
CA PRO A 750 14.30 28.08 37.09
C PRO A 750 12.84 28.55 36.94
N GLU A 751 12.57 29.43 35.98
CA GLU A 751 11.20 29.92 35.67
C GLU A 751 10.21 28.78 35.35
N ILE A 752 10.73 27.62 34.93
CA ILE A 752 9.94 26.45 34.56
C ILE A 752 9.57 25.66 35.81
N LYS A 753 8.58 26.15 36.55
CA LYS A 753 7.92 25.43 37.65
C LYS A 753 6.84 24.49 37.07
N VAL A 754 6.81 23.25 37.55
CA VAL A 754 5.83 22.25 37.14
C VAL A 754 5.13 21.68 38.37
N THR A 755 3.80 21.71 38.35
CA THR A 755 2.88 21.07 39.30
C THR A 755 1.96 20.11 38.55
N GLY A 756 1.10 19.38 39.26
CA GLY A 756 0.09 18.53 38.64
C GLY A 756 -0.53 17.52 39.61
N VAL A 757 -1.21 16.53 39.04
CA VAL A 757 -1.98 15.53 39.80
C VAL A 757 -1.48 14.14 39.46
N ALA A 758 -1.28 13.33 40.50
CA ALA A 758 -1.11 11.89 40.38
C ALA A 758 -2.16 11.15 41.21
N THR A 759 -2.44 9.91 40.85
CA THR A 759 -3.22 8.98 41.68
C THR A 759 -2.49 7.66 41.84
N LYS A 760 -2.84 6.90 42.89
CA LYS A 760 -2.24 5.57 43.11
C LYS A 760 -2.61 4.58 42.01
N GLN A 761 -3.81 4.71 41.43
CA GLN A 761 -4.31 3.77 40.42
C GLN A 761 -3.76 4.05 39.01
N ASN A 762 -3.59 5.33 38.68
CA ASN A 762 -3.32 5.78 37.31
C ASN A 762 -1.95 6.44 37.10
N GLY A 763 -1.22 6.73 38.19
CA GLY A 763 0.06 7.42 38.16
C GLY A 763 -0.10 8.90 37.87
N LEU A 764 0.82 9.48 37.09
CA LEU A 764 0.77 10.87 36.66
C LEU A 764 -0.42 11.08 35.70
N VAL A 765 -1.37 11.94 36.06
CA VAL A 765 -2.60 12.21 35.30
C VAL A 765 -2.48 13.49 34.47
N CYS A 766 -2.04 14.59 35.09
CA CYS A 766 -1.89 15.88 34.43
C CYS A 766 -0.63 16.62 34.91
N LEU A 767 -0.07 17.46 34.03
CA LEU A 767 1.01 18.39 34.38
C LEU A 767 0.58 19.82 34.04
N ASN A 768 0.88 20.75 34.93
CA ASN A 768 0.74 22.20 34.76
C ASN A 768 2.15 22.81 34.72
N GLY A 769 2.62 23.26 33.56
CA GLY A 769 3.96 23.80 33.40
C GLY A 769 4.19 24.51 32.07
N PRO A 770 4.99 25.60 32.03
CA PRO A 770 5.09 26.48 30.87
C PRO A 770 5.79 25.83 29.67
N ASN A 771 5.58 26.38 28.47
CA ASN A 771 6.30 26.04 27.24
C ASN A 771 7.34 27.13 26.87
N PRO A 772 8.61 27.01 27.28
CA PRO A 772 9.57 28.12 27.16
C PRO A 772 10.41 28.06 25.89
N LYS A 773 9.80 27.94 24.70
CA LYS A 773 10.53 28.09 23.43
C LYS A 773 9.82 29.01 22.45
N CYS A 774 9.05 29.95 22.97
CA CYS A 774 8.26 30.88 22.19
C CYS A 774 8.67 32.28 22.60
N ASP A 775 9.12 33.08 21.63
CA ASP A 775 9.30 34.51 21.84
C ASP A 775 7.98 35.07 22.38
N PRO A 776 7.97 35.77 23.53
CA PRO A 776 6.75 36.40 24.08
C PRO A 776 6.04 37.32 23.08
N LYS A 777 6.72 37.75 22.01
CA LYS A 777 6.17 38.60 20.94
C LYS A 777 5.33 37.84 19.90
N ASP A 778 5.39 36.52 19.86
CA ASP A 778 4.65 35.69 18.89
C ASP A 778 3.21 35.42 19.39
N LYS A 779 2.29 36.35 19.06
CA LYS A 779 0.89 36.31 19.49
C LYS A 779 0.12 35.04 19.07
N GLU A 780 0.55 34.35 18.01
CA GLU A 780 -0.08 33.10 17.54
C GLU A 780 0.08 31.94 18.54
N ILE A 781 1.04 31.99 19.48
CA ILE A 781 1.42 30.82 20.32
C ILE A 781 0.75 30.80 21.71
N ILE A 782 0.00 31.84 22.09
CA ILE A 782 -0.67 31.93 23.41
C ILE A 782 -1.63 30.74 23.62
N ASN A 783 -2.23 30.23 22.55
CA ASN A 783 -3.21 29.14 22.59
C ASN A 783 -2.60 27.75 22.89
N GLN A 784 -1.27 27.60 22.87
CA GLN A 784 -0.59 26.34 23.17
C GLN A 784 0.13 26.33 24.54
N SER A 785 -0.31 27.18 25.48
CA SER A 785 0.25 27.15 26.84
C SER A 785 0.06 25.77 27.48
N GLY A 786 1.13 25.26 28.09
CA GLY A 786 1.08 24.10 28.99
C GLY A 786 0.72 24.48 30.43
N MET A 787 0.58 25.78 30.71
CA MET A 787 0.29 26.31 32.03
C MET A 787 -0.95 27.20 32.05
N LYS A 788 -1.77 27.04 33.08
CA LYS A 788 -2.88 27.95 33.41
C LYS A 788 -3.03 28.04 34.93
N GLU A 789 -3.00 29.26 35.45
CA GLU A 789 -3.20 29.51 36.88
C GLU A 789 -4.59 29.05 37.32
N GLY A 790 -4.70 28.56 38.56
CA GLY A 790 -5.96 28.02 39.09
C GLY A 790 -6.39 26.66 38.51
N THR A 791 -5.54 26.00 37.72
CA THR A 791 -5.83 24.67 37.15
C THR A 791 -4.81 23.62 37.57
N PHE A 792 -5.18 22.36 37.45
CA PHE A 792 -4.28 21.23 37.69
C PHE A 792 -3.37 20.90 36.50
N GLY A 793 -3.59 21.53 35.34
CA GLY A 793 -2.81 21.30 34.13
C GLY A 793 -3.57 20.54 33.04
N ARG A 794 -2.85 20.12 32.00
CA ARG A 794 -3.41 19.37 30.86
C ARG A 794 -3.30 17.86 31.09
N LEU A 795 -4.32 17.14 30.61
CA LEU A 795 -4.36 15.68 30.63
C LEU A 795 -3.20 15.08 29.82
N LEU A 796 -2.51 14.10 30.39
CA LEU A 796 -1.40 13.40 29.72
C LEU A 796 -1.90 12.41 28.66
N VAL A 797 -0.98 11.97 27.79
CA VAL A 797 -1.26 10.90 26.82
C VAL A 797 -1.63 9.60 27.54
N GLY A 798 -2.48 8.80 26.89
CA GLY A 798 -2.94 7.54 27.46
C GLY A 798 -4.09 7.68 28.46
N PHE A 799 -4.83 8.79 28.41
CA PHE A 799 -6.04 9.02 29.20
C PHE A 799 -7.18 9.52 28.31
N SER A 800 -8.40 9.16 28.72
CA SER A 800 -9.64 9.79 28.29
C SER A 800 -10.49 10.07 29.53
N TYR A 801 -11.71 10.55 29.35
CA TYR A 801 -12.59 10.84 30.47
C TYR A 801 -14.07 10.74 30.07
N LEU A 802 -14.91 10.43 31.05
CA LEU A 802 -16.35 10.61 30.97
C LEU A 802 -16.75 11.78 31.86
N LYS A 803 -17.67 12.59 31.36
CA LYS A 803 -18.28 13.67 32.13
C LYS A 803 -19.76 13.36 32.29
N ASN A 804 -20.21 13.26 33.54
CA ASN A 804 -21.63 13.34 33.88
C ASN A 804 -21.89 14.64 34.67
N GLN A 805 -23.14 15.04 34.87
CA GLN A 805 -23.50 16.38 35.41
C GLN A 805 -22.76 16.74 36.71
N ASP A 806 -22.45 15.77 37.58
CA ASP A 806 -21.78 16.00 38.87
C ASP A 806 -20.48 15.18 39.08
N MET A 807 -20.04 14.39 38.10
CA MET A 807 -18.87 13.49 38.27
C MET A 807 -17.91 13.55 37.08
N PHE A 808 -16.63 13.69 37.40
CA PHE A 808 -15.51 13.53 36.45
C PHE A 808 -14.86 12.16 36.64
N ILE A 809 -15.06 11.26 35.67
CA ILE A 809 -14.46 9.92 35.70
C ILE A 809 -13.26 9.91 34.74
N LEU A 810 -12.07 9.81 35.29
CA LEU A 810 -10.84 9.59 34.54
C LEU A 810 -10.82 8.15 34.03
N LYS A 811 -10.63 7.98 32.72
CA LYS A 811 -10.38 6.68 32.12
C LYS A 811 -8.90 6.53 31.89
N GLY A 812 -8.27 5.76 32.76
CA GLY A 812 -6.88 5.36 32.64
C GLY A 812 -6.66 4.22 31.68
N VAL A 813 -5.40 3.82 31.59
CA VAL A 813 -5.01 2.62 30.84
C VAL A 813 -5.67 1.36 31.41
N TYR A 814 -6.00 1.36 32.71
CA TYR A 814 -6.31 0.15 33.46
C TYR A 814 -7.58 0.22 34.30
N THR A 815 -7.85 1.37 34.89
CA THR A 815 -9.00 1.59 35.77
C THR A 815 -9.67 2.89 35.42
N GLU A 816 -10.96 2.93 35.71
CA GLU A 816 -11.72 4.17 35.76
C GLU A 816 -11.69 4.67 37.20
N GLU A 817 -11.43 5.96 37.38
CA GLU A 817 -11.27 6.57 38.70
C GLU A 817 -12.02 7.90 38.73
N GLU A 818 -12.91 8.05 39.70
CA GLU A 818 -13.59 9.32 39.94
C GLU A 818 -12.60 10.32 40.57
N LEU A 819 -12.35 11.44 39.91
CA LEU A 819 -11.49 12.50 40.43
C LEU A 819 -12.33 13.59 41.08
N LYS A 820 -12.68 13.40 42.36
CA LYS A 820 -13.51 14.33 43.14
C LYS A 820 -12.94 15.74 43.30
N MET A 821 -11.65 15.93 43.04
CA MET A 821 -11.02 17.24 43.06
C MET A 821 -11.22 18.04 41.78
N VAL A 822 -11.66 17.39 40.69
CA VAL A 822 -11.79 17.98 39.34
C VAL A 822 -13.25 18.29 39.05
N SER A 823 -13.55 19.58 38.88
CA SER A 823 -14.91 20.05 38.56
C SER A 823 -15.24 19.88 37.08
N LEU A 824 -14.34 20.31 36.20
CA LEU A 824 -14.51 20.27 34.75
C LEU A 824 -13.17 20.35 34.01
N ILE A 825 -13.20 20.06 32.71
CA ILE A 825 -12.16 20.50 31.76
C ILE A 825 -12.66 21.78 31.10
N ASP A 826 -11.88 22.84 31.19
CA ASP A 826 -12.23 24.14 30.61
C ASP A 826 -12.10 24.15 29.07
N SER A 827 -12.51 25.26 28.45
CA SER A 827 -12.42 25.43 26.99
C SER A 827 -10.99 25.34 26.45
N ASP A 828 -10.00 25.60 27.29
CA ASP A 828 -8.58 25.57 26.93
C ASP A 828 -7.98 24.19 27.16
N GLY A 829 -8.76 23.22 27.64
CA GLY A 829 -8.37 21.82 27.82
C GLY A 829 -7.59 21.55 29.11
N PHE A 830 -7.70 22.43 30.12
CA PHE A 830 -7.12 22.26 31.44
C PHE A 830 -8.13 21.69 32.44
N LEU A 831 -7.65 20.86 33.37
CA LEU A 831 -8.46 20.35 34.47
C LEU A 831 -8.61 21.44 35.53
N ALA A 832 -9.82 21.93 35.75
CA ALA A 832 -10.13 22.94 36.75
C ALA A 832 -10.36 22.29 38.14
N ALA A 833 -9.93 22.99 39.18
CA ALA A 833 -10.27 22.64 40.55
C ALA A 833 -11.75 22.94 40.85
N HIS A 834 -12.30 22.28 41.87
CA HIS A 834 -13.56 22.70 42.49
C HIS A 834 -13.42 24.03 43.24
#